data_AF-A0AAD9W820-F1
#
_entry.id   AF-A0AAD9W820-F1
#
_cell.length_a   1.000
_cell.length_b   1.000
_cell.length_c   1.000
_cell.angle_alpha   90.00
_cell.angle_beta   90.00
_cell.angle_gamma   90.00
#
_symmetry.space_group_name_H-M   'P 1'
#
loop_
_entity.id
_entity.type
_entity.pdbx_description
1 polymer ?
#
loop_
_entity_poly.entity_id
_entity_poly.type
_entity_poly.pdbx_seq_one_letter_code
_entity_poly.pdbx_strand_id
1 'polypeptide(L)'
;MHLIVFSTCKQQNGAKNYQAVWYDHWSTSRHAFGVYTGIANSCQYVIDDDHLRDRPVQAVVEEALARLILRLGGLRVGIIKENTNQASFVNIASMDLRDFIEWKTVTASSQAQGDAHVLEVIKTRLEQLWPDPTNRPPWKLLVVQNNASSPGKVVLDMVFATHHALADGKSTKIFHTELLDELNSSSTPPAELRSHILSIDRAPIIAPPQQELIQFKISWLFFLKTLWDEFGPSWLKPKPPIEPWTGKIITLEPHRLNLRLMTIKPEVVTSLVAACRAHGATLTAIFHVLVLASVAKHLPSETAQAFSSSTPISLLPWAKLPPGVDMDLGKEFSVLTTSASKNWDAETVAELRRRLGTRDESLEEDLIWPLAATWRAEIKNKIASLPNDDACGLMGYVTDWQKRWEQTMGKQRAATWELSNIGLFKGVGDEGPGAWTIQRSFFTQPALIVGPAFGVNITGVDGGEVNLTFNWQNGVIENAIVDGVVEDLSAWLEEFRVNGRFETRPRLVNPSTMASPLLTRAPCLACLRRITQASSTPVTPFLRQVRGKKSIRTKDAGVIVRLLVDMKGFGKEGAIFRTERGRMRNLWYPTKKAEFMTASRFKELGLSKNDVGERDPMFGMQIEFEEEVVQDAVEAVAGLPRGAVALGAGAGQPALETPNTPVVEIEHIAPNRALELLTTMIPETIIFERHLKHLPATGAGSTPKSTPTDETEQHKVLSPLERRRAKMLEAQKPAEPEKTLEEVEAERKAQEEELERERKRAEDEAERLKEIHGSVSVRDIASFIKEKMLLDLEASRIHVQPEEIKFLGLADGADKVEKVGRFDIEIRTHVGKDRVEPVRKSVEVVAA
;
A
#
# COMPACT_ATOMS: atom_id res chain seq x y z
N MET A 1 -26.20 25.32 9.63
CA MET A 1 -24.78 25.44 9.20
C MET A 1 -23.88 25.30 10.43
N HIS A 2 -23.37 24.09 10.69
CA HIS A 2 -22.30 23.83 11.66
C HIS A 2 -21.29 22.91 10.98
N LEU A 3 -20.01 23.29 11.01
CA LEU A 3 -18.93 22.44 10.52
C LEU A 3 -18.69 21.34 11.55
N ILE A 4 -19.08 20.10 11.24
CA ILE A 4 -18.58 18.93 11.96
C ILE A 4 -17.18 18.64 11.43
N VAL A 5 -16.16 19.05 12.20
CA VAL A 5 -14.75 18.71 11.98
C VAL A 5 -14.34 17.76 13.09
N PHE A 6 -14.08 16.51 12.74
CA PHE A 6 -13.49 15.54 13.66
C PHE A 6 -12.20 14.93 13.09
N SER A 7 -11.24 14.75 14.00
CA SER A 7 -10.31 13.60 14.10
C SER A 7 -9.79 13.00 12.78
N THR A 8 -8.52 13.14 12.38
CA THR A 8 -7.33 13.73 13.04
C THR A 8 -6.53 14.66 12.10
N CYS A 9 -7.21 15.59 11.41
CA CYS A 9 -6.58 16.55 10.50
C CYS A 9 -5.56 17.48 11.22
N LYS A 10 -4.25 17.20 11.11
CA LYS A 10 -3.20 18.17 11.44
C LYS A 10 -3.10 19.23 10.36
N GLN A 11 -3.50 20.46 10.69
CA GLN A 11 -3.31 21.62 9.83
C GLN A 11 -1.82 21.96 9.72
N GLN A 12 -1.26 21.84 8.51
CA GLN A 12 -0.04 22.53 8.09
C GLN A 12 -0.33 23.19 6.73
N ASN A 13 0.00 24.49 6.62
CA ASN A 13 -0.06 25.27 5.38
C ASN A 13 -1.43 25.22 4.64
N GLY A 14 -2.54 25.34 5.39
CA GLY A 14 -3.89 25.55 4.84
C GLY A 14 -4.60 24.31 4.28
N ALA A 15 -3.87 23.30 3.82
CA ALA A 15 -4.45 22.05 3.33
C ALA A 15 -5.07 21.20 4.46
N LYS A 16 -6.23 20.60 4.19
CA LYS A 16 -6.81 19.52 5.02
C LYS A 16 -6.27 18.18 4.52
N ASN A 17 -5.32 17.61 5.25
CA ASN A 17 -4.76 16.29 4.95
C ASN A 17 -5.44 15.25 5.84
N TYR A 18 -5.92 14.16 5.25
CA TYR A 18 -6.47 13.02 6.00
C TYR A 18 -5.31 12.11 6.41
N GLN A 19 -5.10 11.94 7.71
CA GLN A 19 -4.03 11.08 8.21
C GLN A 19 -4.39 9.60 8.00
N ALA A 20 -3.50 8.84 7.38
CA ALA A 20 -3.64 7.41 7.17
C ALA A 20 -3.46 6.66 8.51
N VAL A 21 -4.18 5.55 8.74
CA VAL A 21 -4.16 4.81 10.01
C VAL A 21 -4.01 3.30 9.79
N TRP A 22 -3.27 2.66 10.71
CA TRP A 22 -2.79 1.25 10.76
C TRP A 22 -2.81 0.42 9.45
N TYR A 23 -3.98 0.08 8.90
CA TYR A 23 -4.11 -0.67 7.64
C TYR A 23 -3.67 0.12 6.42
N ASP A 24 -3.98 1.43 6.37
CA ASP A 24 -3.52 2.32 5.31
C ASP A 24 -1.99 2.44 5.33
N HIS A 25 -1.39 2.47 6.52
CA HIS A 25 0.07 2.41 6.72
C HIS A 25 0.65 1.07 6.26
N TRP A 26 -0.05 -0.05 6.46
CA TRP A 26 0.35 -1.34 5.93
C TRP A 26 0.31 -1.37 4.40
N SER A 27 -0.75 -0.85 3.76
CA SER A 27 -0.84 -0.76 2.29
C SER A 27 0.20 0.17 1.69
N THR A 28 0.33 1.40 2.20
CA THR A 28 1.30 2.41 1.70
C THR A 28 2.75 1.99 1.92
N SER A 29 3.08 1.41 3.08
CA SER A 29 4.45 0.94 3.35
C SER A 29 4.87 -0.24 2.46
N ARG A 30 3.94 -1.12 2.05
CA ARG A 30 4.23 -2.22 1.09
C ARG A 30 4.51 -1.71 -0.33
N HIS A 31 3.85 -0.62 -0.74
CA HIS A 31 4.18 0.09 -1.99
C HIS A 31 5.53 0.77 -1.89
N ALA A 32 5.74 1.63 -0.88
CA ALA A 32 7.01 2.34 -0.67
C ALA A 32 8.24 1.43 -0.54
N PHE A 33 8.05 0.22 0.00
CA PHE A 33 9.10 -0.79 0.14
C PHE A 33 9.28 -1.69 -1.12
N GLY A 34 8.38 -1.58 -2.12
CA GLY A 34 8.49 -2.32 -3.38
C GLY A 34 8.15 -3.80 -3.29
N VAL A 35 7.23 -4.18 -2.39
CA VAL A 35 6.75 -5.56 -2.19
C VAL A 35 5.27 -5.77 -2.49
N TYR A 36 4.52 -4.69 -2.78
CA TYR A 36 3.16 -4.75 -3.31
C TYR A 36 2.82 -3.45 -4.05
N THR A 37 2.75 -3.49 -5.37
CA THR A 37 2.58 -2.30 -6.24
C THR A 37 1.13 -1.79 -6.34
N GLY A 38 0.16 -2.69 -6.32
CA GLY A 38 -1.26 -2.35 -6.49
C GLY A 38 -2.10 -3.58 -6.84
N ILE A 39 -3.39 -3.37 -7.08
CA ILE A 39 -4.33 -4.37 -7.59
C ILE A 39 -4.86 -3.92 -8.94
N ALA A 40 -5.38 -4.86 -9.74
CA ALA A 40 -6.06 -4.56 -10.98
C ALA A 40 -7.35 -5.36 -11.11
N ASN A 41 -8.37 -4.73 -11.66
CA ASN A 41 -9.58 -5.39 -12.13
C ASN A 41 -9.80 -5.00 -13.59
N SER A 42 -10.27 -5.95 -14.40
CA SER A 42 -10.65 -5.76 -15.79
C SER A 42 -12.12 -6.07 -15.94
N CYS A 43 -12.85 -5.27 -16.71
CA CYS A 43 -14.22 -5.57 -17.13
C CYS A 43 -14.33 -5.39 -18.64
N GLN A 44 -14.97 -6.34 -19.32
CA GLN A 44 -15.24 -6.27 -20.75
C GLN A 44 -16.55 -5.54 -20.98
N TYR A 45 -16.45 -4.28 -21.39
CA TYR A 45 -17.58 -3.42 -21.73
C TYR A 45 -17.97 -3.62 -23.20
N VAL A 46 -19.27 -3.73 -23.47
CA VAL A 46 -19.83 -3.90 -24.82
C VAL A 46 -21.02 -2.95 -25.01
N ILE A 47 -21.06 -2.28 -26.16
CA ILE A 47 -22.14 -1.39 -26.62
C ILE A 47 -22.40 -1.61 -28.12
N ASP A 48 -23.63 -1.36 -28.57
CA ASP A 48 -24.00 -1.39 -29.98
C ASP A 48 -23.67 -0.04 -30.63
N ASP A 49 -23.06 -0.03 -31.82
CA ASP A 49 -22.43 1.17 -32.40
C ASP A 49 -23.44 2.33 -32.59
N ASP A 50 -24.69 2.01 -32.96
CA ASP A 50 -25.80 2.96 -33.05
C ASP A 50 -26.07 3.71 -31.73
N HIS A 51 -25.82 3.08 -30.57
CA HIS A 51 -26.01 3.69 -29.25
C HIS A 51 -24.90 4.68 -28.89
N LEU A 52 -23.76 4.68 -29.59
CA LEU A 52 -22.74 5.74 -29.48
C LEU A 52 -23.19 7.03 -30.18
N ARG A 53 -24.19 7.00 -31.07
CA ARG A 53 -24.78 8.19 -31.74
C ARG A 53 -23.72 9.10 -32.38
N ASP A 54 -22.88 8.51 -33.22
CA ASP A 54 -21.73 9.13 -33.90
C ASP A 54 -20.65 9.74 -32.97
N ARG A 55 -20.73 9.53 -31.64
CA ARG A 55 -19.74 10.05 -30.68
C ARG A 55 -18.48 9.17 -30.65
N PRO A 56 -17.27 9.76 -30.70
CA PRO A 56 -16.03 9.00 -30.47
C PRO A 56 -16.06 8.31 -29.10
N VAL A 57 -15.88 6.99 -29.08
CA VAL A 57 -15.98 6.19 -27.85
C VAL A 57 -14.99 6.65 -26.77
N GLN A 58 -13.85 7.20 -27.17
CA GLN A 58 -12.85 7.78 -26.26
C GLN A 58 -13.41 8.95 -25.44
N ALA A 59 -14.20 9.82 -26.06
CA ALA A 59 -14.84 10.95 -25.38
C ALA A 59 -15.97 10.50 -24.45
N VAL A 60 -16.76 9.48 -24.87
CA VAL A 60 -17.81 8.88 -24.03
C VAL A 60 -17.23 8.28 -22.75
N VAL A 61 -16.10 7.56 -22.86
CA VAL A 61 -15.39 6.98 -21.70
C VAL A 61 -14.72 8.05 -20.84
N GLU A 62 -14.11 9.08 -21.43
CA GLU A 62 -13.51 10.19 -20.69
C GLU A 62 -14.55 10.98 -19.88
N GLU A 63 -15.71 11.28 -20.47
CA GLU A 63 -16.78 12.04 -19.80
C GLU A 63 -17.42 11.25 -18.66
N ALA A 64 -17.66 9.94 -18.84
CA ALA A 64 -18.17 9.07 -17.79
C ALA A 64 -17.17 8.92 -16.64
N LEU A 65 -15.88 8.75 -16.96
CA LEU A 65 -14.83 8.73 -15.94
C LEU A 65 -14.71 10.08 -15.21
N ALA A 66 -14.83 11.21 -15.91
CA ALA A 66 -14.80 12.54 -15.30
C ALA A 66 -15.93 12.73 -14.27
N ARG A 67 -17.16 12.33 -14.59
CA ARG A 67 -18.29 12.35 -13.65
C ARG A 67 -18.05 11.40 -12.46
N LEU A 68 -17.53 10.20 -12.72
CA LEU A 68 -17.17 9.23 -11.68
C LEU A 68 -16.10 9.77 -10.71
N ILE A 69 -15.09 10.49 -11.19
CA ILE A 69 -14.07 11.16 -10.37
C ILE A 69 -14.68 12.29 -9.53
N LEU A 70 -15.59 13.10 -10.08
CA LEU A 70 -16.28 14.16 -9.34
C LEU A 70 -17.17 13.60 -8.22
N ARG A 71 -17.71 12.39 -8.40
CA ARG A 71 -18.49 11.66 -7.40
C ARG A 71 -17.59 10.98 -6.35
N LEU A 72 -16.81 9.96 -6.73
CA LEU A 72 -15.99 9.16 -5.81
C LEU A 72 -14.76 9.95 -5.33
N GLY A 73 -14.72 10.31 -4.05
CA GLY A 73 -13.58 11.04 -3.48
C GLY A 73 -12.25 10.27 -3.53
N GLY A 74 -12.31 8.94 -3.45
CA GLY A 74 -11.13 8.07 -3.49
C GLY A 74 -10.31 8.13 -4.78
N LEU A 75 -10.88 8.65 -5.88
CA LEU A 75 -10.15 8.87 -7.13
C LEU A 75 -9.36 10.19 -7.17
N ARG A 76 -9.58 11.10 -6.20
CA ARG A 76 -9.02 12.47 -6.18
C ARG A 76 -7.94 12.67 -5.12
N VAL A 77 -7.38 11.60 -4.58
CA VAL A 77 -6.39 11.66 -3.49
C VAL A 77 -5.03 11.12 -3.90
N GLY A 78 -4.01 11.95 -3.70
CA GLY A 78 -2.61 11.53 -3.66
C GLY A 78 -2.22 11.00 -2.27
N ILE A 79 -1.03 10.42 -2.17
CA ILE A 79 -0.45 9.82 -0.97
C ILE A 79 0.90 10.50 -0.69
N ILE A 80 1.04 11.08 0.49
CA ILE A 80 2.33 11.59 1.00
C ILE A 80 2.91 10.67 2.07
N LYS A 81 4.24 10.69 2.21
CA LYS A 81 4.99 10.02 3.29
C LYS A 81 4.74 8.50 3.43
N GLU A 82 4.36 7.83 2.34
CA GLU A 82 4.08 6.38 2.27
C GLU A 82 5.15 5.47 2.91
N ASN A 83 6.42 5.89 2.88
CA ASN A 83 7.52 5.16 3.48
C ASN A 83 7.62 5.31 5.02
N THR A 84 6.57 5.79 5.69
CA THR A 84 6.56 6.13 7.12
C THR A 84 5.23 5.80 7.78
N ASN A 85 5.23 5.67 9.11
CA ASN A 85 4.01 5.57 9.93
C ASN A 85 3.33 6.95 10.16
N GLN A 86 3.46 7.86 9.18
CA GLN A 86 2.78 9.15 9.09
C GLN A 86 2.30 9.43 7.64
N ALA A 87 1.92 8.38 6.91
CA ALA A 87 1.34 8.56 5.58
C ALA A 87 0.03 9.37 5.68
N SER A 88 -0.36 10.05 4.61
CA SER A 88 -1.60 10.82 4.58
C SER A 88 -2.12 10.97 3.16
N PHE A 89 -3.44 11.08 3.03
CA PHE A 89 -4.11 11.40 1.77
C PHE A 89 -4.17 12.92 1.59
N VAL A 90 -3.82 13.39 0.39
CA VAL A 90 -3.81 14.80 -0.02
C VAL A 90 -4.79 15.03 -1.17
N ASN A 91 -5.52 16.14 -1.14
CA ASN A 91 -6.47 16.50 -2.20
C ASN A 91 -5.76 16.93 -3.49
N ILE A 92 -6.17 16.37 -4.63
CA ILE A 92 -5.75 16.77 -5.97
C ILE A 92 -6.86 17.58 -6.64
N ALA A 93 -6.68 18.91 -6.69
CA ALA A 93 -7.69 19.86 -7.15
C ALA A 93 -7.78 20.01 -8.69
N SER A 94 -6.87 19.41 -9.46
CA SER A 94 -6.95 19.36 -10.92
C SER A 94 -6.24 18.13 -11.47
N MET A 95 -6.80 17.51 -12.51
CA MET A 95 -6.32 16.26 -13.10
C MET A 95 -6.40 16.33 -14.63
N ASP A 96 -5.29 16.11 -15.34
CA ASP A 96 -5.28 15.90 -16.79
C ASP A 96 -5.58 14.43 -17.08
N LEU A 97 -6.77 14.13 -17.60
CA LEU A 97 -7.26 12.74 -17.75
C LEU A 97 -6.40 11.91 -18.72
N ARG A 98 -5.58 12.55 -19.56
CA ARG A 98 -4.63 11.87 -20.46
C ARG A 98 -3.47 11.20 -19.72
N ASP A 99 -3.17 11.62 -18.49
CA ASP A 99 -2.23 10.90 -17.62
C ASP A 99 -2.86 9.61 -17.03
N PHE A 100 -4.19 9.55 -16.92
CA PHE A 100 -4.93 8.49 -16.22
C PHE A 100 -5.56 7.45 -17.15
N ILE A 101 -5.97 7.84 -18.36
CA ILE A 101 -6.55 6.93 -19.37
C ILE A 101 -5.49 6.53 -20.40
N GLU A 102 -5.21 5.24 -20.52
CA GLU A 102 -4.18 4.70 -21.44
C GLU A 102 -4.81 3.75 -22.46
N TRP A 103 -4.86 4.16 -23.73
CA TRP A 103 -5.53 3.40 -24.80
C TRP A 103 -4.58 2.46 -25.53
N LYS A 104 -5.00 1.21 -25.74
CA LYS A 104 -4.28 0.19 -26.52
C LYS A 104 -5.23 -0.49 -27.50
N THR A 105 -5.17 -0.09 -28.77
CA THR A 105 -5.88 -0.78 -29.85
C THR A 105 -5.19 -2.11 -30.17
N VAL A 106 -5.96 -3.17 -30.33
CA VAL A 106 -5.49 -4.51 -30.70
C VAL A 106 -6.36 -5.13 -31.79
N THR A 107 -5.93 -6.27 -32.35
CA THR A 107 -6.69 -7.04 -33.33
C THR A 107 -6.59 -8.52 -32.94
N ALA A 108 -7.55 -8.98 -32.15
CA ALA A 108 -7.60 -10.33 -31.61
C ALA A 108 -8.73 -11.13 -32.26
N SER A 109 -8.38 -12.17 -33.01
CA SER A 109 -9.33 -13.04 -33.72
C SER A 109 -9.92 -14.15 -32.84
N SER A 110 -9.53 -14.23 -31.57
CA SER A 110 -10.10 -15.13 -30.58
C SER A 110 -10.00 -14.55 -29.17
N GLN A 111 -10.85 -15.01 -28.25
CA GLN A 111 -10.88 -14.48 -26.89
C GLN A 111 -9.54 -14.68 -26.16
N ALA A 112 -8.87 -15.81 -26.37
CA ALA A 112 -7.55 -16.08 -25.78
C ALA A 112 -6.45 -15.09 -26.23
N GLN A 113 -6.55 -14.54 -27.45
CA GLN A 113 -5.64 -13.47 -27.92
C GLN A 113 -5.96 -12.13 -27.27
N GLY A 114 -7.25 -11.81 -27.09
CA GLY A 114 -7.70 -10.61 -26.38
C GLY A 114 -7.28 -10.64 -24.92
N ASP A 115 -7.59 -11.75 -24.23
CA ASP A 115 -7.23 -12.00 -22.83
C ASP A 115 -5.71 -11.91 -22.63
N ALA A 116 -4.89 -12.44 -23.55
CA ALA A 116 -3.43 -12.30 -23.50
C ALA A 116 -2.96 -10.84 -23.62
N HIS A 117 -3.59 -10.01 -24.45
CA HIS A 117 -3.27 -8.58 -24.53
C HIS A 117 -3.65 -7.81 -23.27
N VAL A 118 -4.77 -8.17 -22.63
CA VAL A 118 -5.25 -7.59 -21.35
C VAL A 118 -4.33 -7.98 -20.20
N LEU A 119 -3.97 -9.26 -20.08
CA LEU A 119 -3.05 -9.76 -19.06
C LEU A 119 -1.66 -9.10 -19.16
N GLU A 120 -1.14 -8.85 -20.37
CA GLU A 120 0.16 -8.18 -20.54
C GLU A 120 0.10 -6.69 -20.17
N VAL A 121 -1.02 -6.01 -20.38
CA VAL A 121 -1.26 -4.62 -19.91
C VAL A 121 -1.31 -4.57 -18.39
N ILE A 122 -2.09 -5.47 -17.76
CA ILE A 122 -2.15 -5.62 -16.31
C ILE A 122 -0.77 -5.89 -15.73
N LYS A 123 -0.03 -6.84 -16.31
CA LYS A 123 1.32 -7.21 -15.88
C LYS A 123 2.30 -6.03 -15.98
N THR A 124 2.34 -5.34 -17.12
CA THR A 124 3.20 -4.17 -17.33
C THR A 124 2.97 -3.09 -16.28
N ARG A 125 1.71 -2.86 -15.89
CA ARG A 125 1.34 -1.92 -14.81
C ARG A 125 1.72 -2.43 -13.42
N LEU A 126 1.40 -3.68 -13.10
CA LEU A 126 1.60 -4.25 -11.76
C LEU A 126 3.06 -4.67 -11.46
N GLU A 127 3.95 -4.78 -12.45
CA GLU A 127 5.39 -4.91 -12.20
C GLU A 127 6.05 -3.58 -11.76
N GLN A 128 5.34 -2.45 -11.83
CA GLN A 128 5.87 -1.10 -11.60
C GLN A 128 5.27 -0.39 -10.38
N LEU A 129 6.08 0.41 -9.69
CA LEU A 129 5.61 1.40 -8.70
C LEU A 129 4.86 2.55 -9.37
N TRP A 130 4.02 3.26 -8.61
CA TRP A 130 3.32 4.45 -9.06
C TRP A 130 4.27 5.66 -9.13
N PRO A 131 4.32 6.39 -10.27
CA PRO A 131 5.15 7.58 -10.39
C PRO A 131 4.47 8.79 -9.74
N ASP A 132 5.19 9.48 -8.86
CA ASP A 132 4.71 10.64 -8.07
C ASP A 132 3.31 10.44 -7.47
N PRO A 133 3.14 9.49 -6.52
CA PRO A 133 1.86 9.26 -5.85
C PRO A 133 1.40 10.47 -5.04
N THR A 134 2.24 11.49 -4.80
CA THR A 134 1.91 12.68 -4.03
C THR A 134 1.07 13.66 -4.84
N ASN A 135 1.45 13.99 -6.08
CA ASN A 135 0.70 14.93 -6.93
C ASN A 135 -0.24 14.23 -7.92
N ARG A 136 -0.06 12.93 -8.16
CA ARG A 136 -0.89 12.12 -9.07
C ARG A 136 -1.57 11.01 -8.26
N PRO A 137 -2.91 10.93 -8.20
CA PRO A 137 -3.60 9.83 -7.54
C PRO A 137 -3.12 8.49 -8.13
N PRO A 138 -2.61 7.55 -7.31
CA PRO A 138 -1.95 6.34 -7.81
C PRO A 138 -2.95 5.27 -8.31
N TRP A 139 -3.62 5.58 -9.43
CA TRP A 139 -4.48 4.69 -10.21
C TRP A 139 -4.41 5.03 -11.71
N LYS A 140 -4.86 4.11 -12.57
CA LYS A 140 -5.06 4.30 -14.02
C LYS A 140 -6.24 3.49 -14.54
N LEU A 141 -6.84 3.95 -15.64
CA LEU A 141 -7.76 3.20 -16.49
C LEU A 141 -7.04 2.82 -17.80
N LEU A 142 -6.72 1.55 -17.98
CA LEU A 142 -6.03 1.05 -19.18
C LEU A 142 -7.08 0.39 -20.09
N VAL A 143 -7.32 0.93 -21.28
CA VAL A 143 -8.43 0.51 -22.15
C VAL A 143 -7.90 -0.25 -23.36
N VAL A 144 -8.20 -1.55 -23.43
CA VAL A 144 -7.85 -2.40 -24.56
C VAL A 144 -9.05 -2.49 -25.52
N GLN A 145 -8.92 -1.92 -26.71
CA GLN A 145 -9.97 -1.91 -27.73
C GLN A 145 -9.68 -2.98 -28.79
N ASN A 146 -10.59 -3.94 -28.99
CA ASN A 146 -10.44 -4.94 -30.05
C ASN A 146 -11.11 -4.48 -31.36
N ASN A 147 -10.31 -4.22 -32.40
CA ASN A 147 -10.81 -3.84 -33.73
C ASN A 147 -11.34 -5.03 -34.55
N ALA A 148 -11.16 -6.27 -34.08
CA ALA A 148 -11.72 -7.47 -34.71
C ALA A 148 -13.11 -7.86 -34.15
N SER A 149 -13.78 -6.95 -33.45
CA SER A 149 -15.12 -7.14 -32.86
C SER A 149 -16.21 -7.37 -33.92
N SER A 150 -17.33 -7.95 -33.49
CA SER A 150 -18.51 -8.15 -34.34
C SER A 150 -18.98 -6.84 -34.99
N PRO A 151 -19.35 -6.84 -36.29
CA PRO A 151 -19.89 -5.64 -36.95
C PRO A 151 -21.06 -5.01 -36.19
N GLY A 152 -21.03 -3.69 -36.02
CA GLY A 152 -22.05 -2.95 -35.26
C GLY A 152 -21.93 -3.03 -33.74
N LYS A 153 -20.81 -3.51 -33.18
CA LYS A 153 -20.54 -3.49 -31.73
C LYS A 153 -19.13 -3.01 -31.41
N VAL A 154 -18.98 -2.22 -30.35
CA VAL A 154 -17.70 -1.83 -29.78
C VAL A 154 -17.44 -2.62 -28.49
N VAL A 155 -16.25 -3.22 -28.39
CA VAL A 155 -15.81 -4.02 -27.24
C VAL A 155 -14.54 -3.41 -26.66
N LEU A 156 -14.59 -3.06 -25.37
CA LEU A 156 -13.51 -2.45 -24.60
C LEU A 156 -13.24 -3.26 -23.33
N ASP A 157 -12.09 -3.92 -23.26
CA ASP A 157 -11.58 -4.48 -22.02
C ASP A 157 -10.90 -3.36 -21.21
N MET A 158 -11.65 -2.79 -20.25
CA MET A 158 -11.20 -1.69 -19.40
C MET A 158 -10.61 -2.20 -18.10
N VAL A 159 -9.35 -1.89 -17.84
CA VAL A 159 -8.60 -2.28 -16.64
C VAL A 159 -8.50 -1.10 -15.68
N PHE A 160 -9.15 -1.17 -14.52
CA PHE A 160 -8.87 -0.28 -13.40
C PHE A 160 -7.73 -0.84 -12.56
N ALA A 161 -6.56 -0.20 -12.62
CA ALA A 161 -5.38 -0.53 -11.82
C ALA A 161 -5.15 0.55 -10.76
N THR A 162 -4.91 0.16 -9.51
CA THR A 162 -4.91 1.11 -8.37
C THR A 162 -4.02 0.67 -7.21
N HIS A 163 -3.46 1.62 -6.48
CA HIS A 163 -2.74 1.36 -5.23
C HIS A 163 -3.72 0.87 -4.15
N HIS A 164 -3.39 -0.26 -3.50
CA HIS A 164 -4.22 -0.92 -2.48
C HIS A 164 -4.40 -0.12 -1.15
N ALA A 165 -4.00 1.16 -1.12
CA ALA A 165 -4.33 2.11 -0.06
C ALA A 165 -5.58 2.95 -0.37
N LEU A 166 -5.97 3.05 -1.65
CA LEU A 166 -7.17 3.78 -2.10
C LEU A 166 -8.38 2.87 -2.30
N ALA A 167 -8.13 1.59 -2.59
CA ALA A 167 -9.14 0.63 -2.99
C ALA A 167 -8.75 -0.79 -2.57
N ASP A 168 -9.73 -1.61 -2.20
CA ASP A 168 -9.62 -3.05 -2.15
C ASP A 168 -10.36 -3.71 -3.34
N GLY A 169 -10.43 -5.04 -3.36
CA GLY A 169 -11.13 -5.79 -4.42
C GLY A 169 -12.61 -5.38 -4.57
N LYS A 170 -13.32 -5.04 -3.48
CA LYS A 170 -14.69 -4.53 -3.55
C LYS A 170 -14.75 -3.11 -4.09
N SER A 171 -13.79 -2.25 -3.73
CA SER A 171 -13.69 -0.90 -4.28
C SER A 171 -13.46 -0.92 -5.80
N THR A 172 -12.69 -1.88 -6.35
CA THR A 172 -12.61 -2.06 -7.81
C THR A 172 -13.94 -2.48 -8.44
N LYS A 173 -14.77 -3.24 -7.70
CA LYS A 173 -16.13 -3.58 -8.16
C LYS A 173 -17.06 -2.36 -8.15
N ILE A 174 -16.98 -1.51 -7.12
CA ILE A 174 -17.70 -0.23 -7.05
C ILE A 174 -17.33 0.63 -8.26
N PHE A 175 -16.03 0.77 -8.57
CA PHE A 175 -15.56 1.52 -9.74
C PHE A 175 -16.24 1.07 -11.03
N HIS A 176 -16.17 -0.22 -11.37
CA HIS A 176 -16.71 -0.70 -12.64
C HIS A 176 -18.25 -0.68 -12.71
N THR A 177 -18.94 -0.90 -11.58
CA THR A 177 -20.40 -0.82 -11.49
C THR A 177 -20.86 0.62 -11.75
N GLU A 178 -20.31 1.57 -10.99
CA GLU A 178 -20.73 2.96 -11.10
C GLU A 178 -20.19 3.64 -12.38
N LEU A 179 -19.10 3.13 -12.99
CA LEU A 179 -18.68 3.53 -14.34
C LEU A 179 -19.68 3.07 -15.41
N LEU A 180 -20.28 1.88 -15.26
CA LEU A 180 -21.35 1.40 -16.15
C LEU A 180 -22.60 2.29 -16.04
N ASP A 181 -22.96 2.66 -14.81
CA ASP A 181 -24.08 3.58 -14.56
C ASP A 181 -23.80 4.97 -15.15
N GLU A 182 -22.59 5.51 -15.00
CA GLU A 182 -22.18 6.80 -15.59
C GLU A 182 -22.11 6.77 -17.13
N LEU A 183 -21.65 5.66 -17.73
CA LEU A 183 -21.61 5.47 -19.18
C LEU A 183 -23.02 5.44 -19.81
N ASN A 184 -24.00 4.93 -19.07
CA ASN A 184 -25.39 4.80 -19.51
C ASN A 184 -26.24 6.05 -19.19
N SER A 185 -26.06 6.68 -18.03
CA SER A 185 -27.01 7.69 -17.50
C SER A 185 -26.81 9.13 -18.01
N SER A 186 -25.74 9.45 -18.75
CA SER A 186 -25.44 10.85 -19.09
C SER A 186 -24.64 11.05 -20.38
N SER A 187 -25.27 11.69 -21.36
CA SER A 187 -24.69 12.01 -22.68
C SER A 187 -23.93 13.35 -22.75
N THR A 188 -23.83 14.11 -21.65
CA THR A 188 -23.21 15.45 -21.61
C THR A 188 -21.89 15.48 -20.83
N PRO A 189 -20.85 16.19 -21.28
CA PRO A 189 -19.65 16.43 -20.50
C PRO A 189 -19.96 17.16 -19.18
N PRO A 190 -19.26 16.86 -18.07
CA PRO A 190 -19.30 17.71 -16.87
C PRO A 190 -18.65 19.07 -17.15
N ALA A 191 -19.16 20.16 -16.55
CA ALA A 191 -18.72 21.53 -16.81
C ALA A 191 -17.31 21.86 -16.27
N GLU A 192 -16.85 21.01 -15.34
CA GLU A 192 -15.54 20.91 -14.72
C GLU A 192 -14.47 20.35 -15.67
N LEU A 193 -14.84 19.60 -16.72
CA LEU A 193 -13.94 19.01 -17.70
C LEU A 193 -13.75 19.95 -18.90
N ARG A 194 -12.52 20.39 -19.16
CA ARG A 194 -12.17 21.28 -20.28
C ARG A 194 -10.82 20.90 -20.86
N SER A 195 -10.79 20.55 -22.15
CA SER A 195 -9.56 20.15 -22.86
C SER A 195 -8.79 19.03 -22.14
N HIS A 196 -9.50 17.98 -21.72
CA HIS A 196 -9.01 16.85 -20.92
C HIS A 196 -8.59 17.17 -19.47
N ILE A 197 -8.60 18.44 -19.06
CA ILE A 197 -8.31 18.85 -17.67
C ILE A 197 -9.63 18.93 -16.89
N LEU A 198 -9.72 18.15 -15.82
CA LEU A 198 -10.80 18.19 -14.84
C LEU A 198 -10.38 19.11 -13.68
N SER A 199 -11.14 20.17 -13.41
CA SER A 199 -10.86 21.16 -12.35
C SER A 199 -11.88 21.04 -11.20
N ILE A 200 -11.40 20.97 -9.95
CA ILE A 200 -12.16 20.45 -8.82
C ILE A 200 -12.05 21.37 -7.59
N ASP A 201 -12.95 22.35 -7.50
CA ASP A 201 -12.97 23.36 -6.42
C ASP A 201 -13.42 22.82 -5.04
N ARG A 202 -13.81 21.54 -4.96
CA ARG A 202 -14.34 20.90 -3.74
C ARG A 202 -13.40 19.79 -3.27
N ALA A 203 -13.07 19.80 -1.98
CA ALA A 203 -12.33 18.71 -1.37
C ALA A 203 -13.10 17.38 -1.45
N PRO A 204 -12.44 16.25 -1.74
CA PRO A 204 -13.07 14.94 -1.82
C PRO A 204 -13.60 14.50 -0.46
N ILE A 205 -14.76 13.85 -0.48
CA ILE A 205 -15.28 13.08 0.65
C ILE A 205 -14.76 11.66 0.48
N ILE A 206 -13.95 11.17 1.41
CA ILE A 206 -13.42 9.80 1.43
C ILE A 206 -13.95 9.05 2.65
N ALA A 207 -14.06 7.72 2.55
CA ALA A 207 -14.43 6.89 3.69
C ALA A 207 -13.41 7.05 4.84
N PRO A 208 -13.86 7.07 6.11
CA PRO A 208 -12.96 7.02 7.25
C PRO A 208 -12.11 5.73 7.25
N PRO A 209 -10.91 5.75 7.84
CA PRO A 209 -10.00 4.60 7.82
C PRO A 209 -10.60 3.43 8.61
N GLN A 210 -10.17 2.19 8.28
CA GLN A 210 -10.74 0.95 8.82
C GLN A 210 -10.84 0.93 10.36
N GLN A 211 -9.96 1.62 11.07
CA GLN A 211 -9.88 1.64 12.53
C GLN A 211 -10.92 2.53 13.21
N GLU A 212 -11.41 3.55 12.49
CA GLU A 212 -12.52 4.39 12.95
C GLU A 212 -13.87 3.71 12.67
N LEU A 213 -13.97 2.98 11.56
CA LEU A 213 -15.16 2.22 11.18
C LEU A 213 -15.31 0.90 11.93
N ILE A 214 -14.22 0.20 12.26
CA ILE A 214 -14.22 -1.14 12.87
C ILE A 214 -13.66 -1.08 14.30
N GLN A 215 -14.58 -1.14 15.27
CA GLN A 215 -14.25 -1.17 16.70
C GLN A 215 -13.70 -2.55 17.12
N PHE A 216 -12.45 -2.84 16.77
CA PHE A 216 -11.76 -4.06 17.17
C PHE A 216 -11.69 -4.20 18.70
N LYS A 217 -12.01 -5.40 19.20
CA LYS A 217 -11.96 -5.71 20.64
C LYS A 217 -10.93 -6.81 20.88
N ILE A 218 -9.86 -6.46 21.57
CA ILE A 218 -8.73 -7.35 21.86
C ILE A 218 -8.80 -7.83 23.31
N SER A 219 -8.95 -9.14 23.51
CA SER A 219 -8.89 -9.78 24.80
C SER A 219 -7.45 -9.93 25.28
N TRP A 220 -7.25 -9.87 26.61
CA TRP A 220 -5.92 -10.08 27.21
C TRP A 220 -5.35 -11.47 26.88
N LEU A 221 -6.20 -12.49 26.67
CA LEU A 221 -5.77 -13.82 26.30
C LEU A 221 -5.22 -13.84 24.86
N PHE A 222 -5.93 -13.24 23.92
CA PHE A 222 -5.48 -13.13 22.52
C PHE A 222 -4.23 -12.24 22.38
N PHE A 223 -4.17 -11.12 23.11
CA PHE A 223 -3.01 -10.23 23.13
C PHE A 223 -1.76 -10.94 23.65
N LEU A 224 -1.84 -11.59 24.83
CA LEU A 224 -0.70 -12.31 25.41
C LEU A 224 -0.31 -13.54 24.58
N LYS A 225 -1.28 -14.23 23.97
CA LYS A 225 -1.00 -15.30 23.01
C LYS A 225 -0.24 -14.75 21.79
N THR A 226 -0.69 -13.66 21.19
CA THR A 226 -0.05 -13.12 19.97
C THR A 226 1.36 -12.59 20.26
N LEU A 227 1.58 -11.93 21.41
CA LEU A 227 2.92 -11.55 21.85
C LEU A 227 3.83 -12.77 22.11
N TRP A 228 3.28 -13.88 22.62
CA TRP A 228 4.01 -15.14 22.75
C TRP A 228 4.32 -15.74 21.37
N ASP A 229 3.35 -15.80 20.46
CA ASP A 229 3.48 -16.42 19.14
C ASP A 229 4.43 -15.63 18.19
N GLU A 230 4.55 -14.31 18.36
CA GLU A 230 5.60 -13.50 17.71
C GLU A 230 6.92 -13.57 18.50
N PHE A 231 6.99 -12.99 19.71
CA PHE A 231 8.26 -12.73 20.42
C PHE A 231 8.73 -13.83 21.38
N GLY A 232 7.89 -14.80 21.71
CA GLY A 232 8.24 -15.92 22.59
C GLY A 232 9.40 -16.77 22.03
N PRO A 233 10.32 -17.29 22.86
CA PRO A 233 11.44 -18.09 22.37
C PRO A 233 10.98 -19.32 21.58
N SER A 234 11.51 -19.53 20.38
CA SER A 234 11.08 -20.60 19.46
C SER A 234 11.25 -22.02 20.01
N TRP A 235 12.15 -22.22 20.97
CA TRP A 235 12.36 -23.49 21.68
C TRP A 235 11.32 -23.78 22.79
N LEU A 236 10.46 -22.81 23.12
CA LEU A 236 9.35 -22.95 24.06
C LEU A 236 7.97 -22.97 23.36
N LYS A 237 7.92 -22.73 22.05
CA LYS A 237 6.70 -22.83 21.24
C LYS A 237 6.43 -24.29 20.88
N PRO A 238 5.17 -24.77 20.93
CA PRO A 238 4.81 -26.04 20.31
C PRO A 238 5.09 -25.95 18.81
N LYS A 239 6.13 -26.65 18.32
CA LYS A 239 6.31 -26.80 16.89
C LYS A 239 5.18 -27.68 16.34
N PRO A 240 4.57 -27.35 15.18
CA PRO A 240 3.77 -28.35 14.47
C PRO A 240 4.69 -29.53 14.10
N PRO A 241 4.19 -30.77 14.01
CA PRO A 241 5.01 -31.93 13.68
C PRO A 241 5.74 -31.78 12.33
N ILE A 242 5.08 -31.06 11.40
CA ILE A 242 5.51 -30.74 10.04
C ILE A 242 5.12 -29.28 9.80
N GLU A 243 6.04 -28.48 9.27
CA GLU A 243 5.75 -27.10 8.84
C GLU A 243 5.15 -27.10 7.40
N PRO A 244 4.11 -26.29 7.11
CA PRO A 244 3.56 -26.18 5.76
C PRO A 244 4.57 -25.72 4.71
N TRP A 245 4.51 -26.28 3.50
CA TRP A 245 5.25 -25.75 2.35
C TRP A 245 4.60 -24.47 1.85
N THR A 246 5.32 -23.35 1.88
CA THR A 246 4.78 -22.03 1.51
C THR A 246 5.48 -21.39 0.31
N GLY A 247 6.15 -22.20 -0.53
CA GLY A 247 7.01 -21.74 -1.63
C GLY A 247 8.44 -21.45 -1.18
N LYS A 248 9.25 -20.86 -2.07
CA LYS A 248 10.61 -20.39 -1.71
C LYS A 248 10.55 -19.12 -0.86
N ILE A 249 11.62 -18.87 -0.10
CA ILE A 249 11.74 -17.73 0.81
C ILE A 249 11.46 -16.36 0.15
N ILE A 250 11.04 -15.40 0.98
CA ILE A 250 10.79 -14.02 0.59
C ILE A 250 12.09 -13.36 0.10
N THR A 251 12.08 -12.91 -1.15
CA THR A 251 13.22 -12.32 -1.86
C THR A 251 12.71 -11.15 -2.71
N LEU A 252 13.42 -10.02 -2.70
CA LEU A 252 12.92 -8.78 -3.31
C LEU A 252 12.91 -8.83 -4.86
N GLU A 253 13.81 -9.62 -5.44
CA GLU A 253 13.89 -9.93 -6.87
C GLU A 253 13.70 -11.44 -7.11
N PRO A 254 13.22 -11.85 -8.30
CA PRO A 254 12.80 -11.00 -9.42
C PRO A 254 11.43 -10.37 -9.17
N HIS A 255 11.28 -9.08 -9.46
CA HIS A 255 10.00 -8.36 -9.41
C HIS A 255 9.16 -8.60 -10.68
N ARG A 256 9.05 -9.88 -11.07
CA ARG A 256 8.33 -10.31 -12.27
C ARG A 256 7.06 -11.06 -11.88
N LEU A 257 5.96 -10.67 -12.52
CA LEU A 257 4.61 -11.16 -12.28
C LEU A 257 4.26 -12.19 -13.35
N ASN A 258 4.03 -13.42 -12.93
CA ASN A 258 3.39 -14.43 -13.75
C ASN A 258 1.88 -14.41 -13.52
N LEU A 259 1.11 -14.46 -14.60
CA LEU A 259 -0.35 -14.56 -14.59
C LEU A 259 -0.81 -15.80 -15.37
N ARG A 260 -1.92 -16.41 -14.93
CA ARG A 260 -2.78 -17.27 -15.74
C ARG A 260 -4.22 -16.86 -15.54
N LEU A 261 -5.03 -17.03 -16.58
CA LEU A 261 -6.47 -16.84 -16.56
C LEU A 261 -7.15 -18.18 -16.87
N MET A 262 -8.21 -18.48 -16.14
CA MET A 262 -9.07 -19.63 -16.34
C MET A 262 -10.53 -19.15 -16.31
N THR A 263 -11.32 -19.56 -17.30
CA THR A 263 -12.73 -19.15 -17.46
C THR A 263 -13.66 -20.33 -17.22
N ILE A 264 -14.72 -20.10 -16.44
CA ILE A 264 -15.76 -21.06 -16.10
C ILE A 264 -17.09 -20.56 -16.67
N LYS A 265 -17.71 -21.40 -17.51
CA LYS A 265 -18.95 -21.07 -18.22
C LYS A 265 -20.18 -21.05 -17.29
N PRO A 266 -21.24 -20.28 -17.60
CA PRO A 266 -22.39 -20.10 -16.72
C PRO A 266 -23.10 -21.41 -16.31
N GLU A 267 -23.17 -22.39 -17.21
CA GLU A 267 -23.79 -23.69 -16.95
C GLU A 267 -23.01 -24.52 -15.91
N VAL A 268 -21.68 -24.38 -15.87
CA VAL A 268 -20.80 -25.03 -14.88
C VAL A 268 -20.96 -24.36 -13.52
N VAL A 269 -20.94 -23.01 -13.50
CA VAL A 269 -21.11 -22.22 -12.27
C VAL A 269 -22.45 -22.54 -11.60
N THR A 270 -23.52 -22.64 -12.39
CA THR A 270 -24.87 -22.95 -11.91
C THR A 270 -24.92 -24.31 -11.22
N SER A 271 -24.42 -25.36 -11.88
CA SER A 271 -24.37 -26.72 -11.32
C SER A 271 -23.46 -26.79 -10.09
N LEU A 272 -22.30 -26.13 -10.12
CA LEU A 272 -21.33 -26.14 -9.02
C LEU A 272 -21.85 -25.40 -7.79
N VAL A 273 -22.59 -24.30 -7.96
CA VAL A 273 -23.28 -23.59 -6.88
C VAL A 273 -24.42 -24.43 -6.30
N ALA A 274 -25.15 -25.19 -7.12
CA ALA A 274 -26.18 -26.12 -6.66
C ALA A 274 -25.57 -27.25 -5.80
N ALA A 275 -24.49 -27.89 -6.27
CA ALA A 275 -23.76 -28.91 -5.49
C ALA A 275 -23.16 -28.33 -4.20
N CYS A 276 -22.53 -27.15 -4.25
CA CYS A 276 -22.06 -26.48 -3.03
C CYS A 276 -23.16 -26.31 -1.99
N ARG A 277 -24.39 -25.97 -2.40
CA ARG A 277 -25.54 -25.89 -1.48
C ARG A 277 -25.92 -27.25 -0.92
N ALA A 278 -25.98 -28.29 -1.76
CA ALA A 278 -26.33 -29.66 -1.37
C ALA A 278 -25.35 -30.26 -0.34
N HIS A 279 -24.04 -30.15 -0.58
CA HIS A 279 -22.99 -30.64 0.34
C HIS A 279 -22.64 -29.64 1.46
N GLY A 280 -23.42 -28.56 1.62
CA GLY A 280 -23.21 -27.58 2.70
C GLY A 280 -21.91 -26.77 2.61
N ALA A 281 -21.28 -26.70 1.44
CA ALA A 281 -20.07 -25.94 1.12
C ALA A 281 -20.37 -24.55 0.52
N THR A 282 -19.36 -23.89 -0.05
CA THR A 282 -19.47 -22.66 -0.86
C THR A 282 -18.46 -22.69 -2.00
N LEU A 283 -18.69 -21.88 -3.05
CA LEU A 283 -17.78 -21.78 -4.21
C LEU A 283 -16.33 -21.46 -3.81
N THR A 284 -16.14 -20.52 -2.88
CA THR A 284 -14.82 -20.23 -2.29
C THR A 284 -14.22 -21.45 -1.61
N ALA A 285 -14.99 -22.17 -0.78
CA ALA A 285 -14.47 -23.28 0.00
C ALA A 285 -14.14 -24.52 -0.86
N ILE A 286 -14.92 -24.83 -1.90
CA ILE A 286 -14.60 -25.93 -2.82
C ILE A 286 -13.34 -25.62 -3.63
N PHE A 287 -13.15 -24.37 -4.09
CA PHE A 287 -11.91 -24.02 -4.82
C PHE A 287 -10.65 -24.10 -3.96
N HIS A 288 -10.72 -23.83 -2.65
CA HIS A 288 -9.59 -24.13 -1.76
C HIS A 288 -9.23 -25.63 -1.75
N VAL A 289 -10.22 -26.52 -1.78
CA VAL A 289 -10.00 -27.97 -1.72
C VAL A 289 -9.56 -28.54 -3.08
N LEU A 290 -10.07 -28.01 -4.19
CA LEU A 290 -9.59 -28.35 -5.53
C LEU A 290 -8.13 -27.87 -5.73
N VAL A 291 -7.80 -26.64 -5.32
CA VAL A 291 -6.41 -26.16 -5.34
C VAL A 291 -5.52 -27.01 -4.42
N LEU A 292 -5.98 -27.37 -3.21
CA LEU A 292 -5.28 -28.31 -2.33
C LEU A 292 -5.00 -29.66 -3.02
N ALA A 293 -6.01 -30.25 -3.68
CA ALA A 293 -5.90 -31.54 -4.35
C ALA A 293 -4.87 -31.52 -5.49
N SER A 294 -4.92 -30.49 -6.35
CA SER A 294 -3.98 -30.37 -7.46
C SER A 294 -2.56 -30.00 -6.99
N VAL A 295 -2.41 -29.06 -6.04
CA VAL A 295 -1.10 -28.73 -5.44
C VAL A 295 -0.49 -29.95 -4.73
N ALA A 296 -1.29 -30.77 -4.04
CA ALA A 296 -0.83 -32.01 -3.43
C ALA A 296 -0.43 -33.08 -4.46
N LYS A 297 -1.06 -33.10 -5.65
CA LYS A 297 -0.70 -33.98 -6.77
C LYS A 297 0.59 -33.54 -7.48
N HIS A 298 0.79 -32.24 -7.69
CA HIS A 298 1.94 -31.71 -8.44
C HIS A 298 3.22 -31.54 -7.59
N LEU A 299 3.12 -31.31 -6.29
CA LEU A 299 4.29 -31.27 -5.39
C LEU A 299 4.56 -32.66 -4.78
N PRO A 300 5.80 -33.19 -4.83
CA PRO A 300 6.15 -34.46 -4.20
C PRO A 300 6.00 -34.45 -2.68
N SER A 301 5.69 -35.61 -2.10
CA SER A 301 5.56 -35.85 -0.65
C SER A 301 6.84 -35.52 0.13
N GLU A 302 8.00 -35.64 -0.52
CA GLU A 302 9.33 -35.41 0.06
C GLU A 302 9.62 -33.92 0.20
N THR A 303 8.96 -33.09 -0.61
CA THR A 303 9.13 -31.63 -0.66
C THR A 303 8.06 -30.89 0.13
N ALA A 304 6.81 -31.37 0.09
CA ALA A 304 5.67 -30.70 0.70
C ALA A 304 4.72 -31.70 1.36
N GLN A 305 4.83 -31.88 2.67
CA GLN A 305 3.95 -32.80 3.42
C GLN A 305 2.65 -32.14 3.88
N ALA A 306 2.68 -30.84 4.20
CA ALA A 306 1.52 -30.04 4.63
C ALA A 306 1.44 -28.73 3.83
N PHE A 307 0.27 -28.09 3.81
CA PHE A 307 0.03 -26.81 3.13
C PHE A 307 -0.70 -25.80 4.02
N SER A 308 -0.80 -24.55 3.58
CA SER A 308 -1.52 -23.49 4.29
C SER A 308 -2.17 -22.52 3.29
N SER A 309 -3.34 -21.98 3.60
CA SER A 309 -4.03 -21.05 2.71
C SER A 309 -4.78 -19.93 3.41
N SER A 310 -4.76 -18.72 2.84
CA SER A 310 -5.52 -17.56 3.31
C SER A 310 -6.75 -17.24 2.46
N THR A 311 -7.72 -16.56 3.06
CA THR A 311 -8.89 -15.98 2.39
C THR A 311 -9.15 -14.58 2.95
N PRO A 312 -9.09 -13.50 2.14
CA PRO A 312 -9.55 -12.18 2.56
C PRO A 312 -11.05 -12.16 2.92
N ILE A 313 -11.41 -11.43 3.97
CA ILE A 313 -12.80 -11.27 4.45
C ILE A 313 -13.09 -9.78 4.57
N SER A 314 -14.13 -9.30 3.86
CA SER A 314 -14.50 -7.88 3.92
C SER A 314 -15.13 -7.54 5.28
N LEU A 315 -14.61 -6.52 5.94
CA LEU A 315 -15.08 -6.01 7.23
C LEU A 315 -16.29 -5.07 7.14
N LEU A 316 -16.75 -4.73 5.93
CA LEU A 316 -17.90 -3.84 5.69
C LEU A 316 -19.15 -4.15 6.57
N PRO A 317 -19.56 -5.41 6.83
CA PRO A 317 -20.73 -5.70 7.69
C PRO A 317 -20.60 -5.27 9.16
N TRP A 318 -19.38 -4.95 9.62
CA TRP A 318 -19.13 -4.45 10.98
C TRP A 318 -18.77 -2.95 11.01
N ALA A 319 -18.75 -2.28 9.85
CA ALA A 319 -18.44 -0.87 9.73
C ALA A 319 -19.53 -0.01 10.39
N LYS A 320 -19.12 0.92 11.24
CA LYS A 320 -20.00 1.90 11.87
C LYS A 320 -19.47 3.30 11.59
N LEU A 321 -20.26 4.09 10.87
CA LEU A 321 -19.92 5.48 10.58
C LEU A 321 -19.88 6.33 11.86
N PRO A 322 -18.98 7.31 11.97
CA PRO A 322 -19.00 8.29 13.04
C PRO A 322 -20.31 9.09 13.05
N PRO A 323 -20.82 9.52 14.23
CA PRO A 323 -22.05 10.32 14.32
C PRO A 323 -21.98 11.60 13.47
N GLY A 324 -22.97 11.79 12.60
CA GLY A 324 -23.04 12.94 11.69
C GLY A 324 -22.35 12.75 10.34
N VAL A 325 -21.82 11.56 10.03
CA VAL A 325 -21.39 11.17 8.68
C VAL A 325 -22.52 10.41 7.99
N ASP A 326 -23.04 10.99 6.91
CA ASP A 326 -24.00 10.34 6.00
C ASP A 326 -23.23 9.88 4.74
N MET A 327 -23.18 8.57 4.51
CA MET A 327 -22.34 7.94 3.48
C MET A 327 -22.78 6.50 3.23
N ASP A 328 -22.87 6.08 1.96
CA ASP A 328 -23.03 4.67 1.60
C ASP A 328 -21.66 4.01 1.40
N LEU A 329 -21.15 3.33 2.43
CA LEU A 329 -19.90 2.55 2.36
C LEU A 329 -19.98 1.33 1.40
N GLY A 330 -21.17 1.00 0.88
CA GLY A 330 -21.36 0.05 -0.22
C GLY A 330 -21.11 0.65 -1.61
N LYS A 331 -21.04 1.99 -1.73
CA LYS A 331 -20.83 2.75 -2.96
C LYS A 331 -19.61 3.67 -2.95
N GLU A 332 -18.95 3.84 -1.81
CA GLU A 332 -17.69 4.58 -1.68
C GLU A 332 -16.48 3.65 -1.63
N PHE A 333 -15.34 4.16 -2.09
CA PHE A 333 -14.06 3.45 -1.95
C PHE A 333 -13.68 3.36 -0.47
N SER A 334 -13.46 2.14 0.00
CA SER A 334 -13.00 1.85 1.36
C SER A 334 -12.18 0.56 1.39
N VAL A 335 -11.10 0.55 2.17
CA VAL A 335 -10.22 -0.61 2.33
C VAL A 335 -10.60 -1.31 3.62
N LEU A 336 -11.55 -2.23 3.55
CA LEU A 336 -12.18 -2.86 4.72
C LEU A 336 -12.02 -4.38 4.67
N THR A 337 -10.85 -4.88 5.09
CA THR A 337 -10.45 -6.29 4.93
C THR A 337 -9.67 -6.83 6.13
N THR A 338 -9.99 -8.06 6.55
CA THR A 338 -9.15 -8.96 7.38
C THR A 338 -8.95 -10.29 6.63
N SER A 339 -8.46 -11.35 7.28
CA SER A 339 -8.32 -12.67 6.64
C SER A 339 -8.65 -13.83 7.58
N ALA A 340 -9.14 -14.92 6.98
CA ALA A 340 -9.07 -16.25 7.56
C ALA A 340 -7.80 -16.97 7.05
N SER A 341 -7.36 -17.99 7.76
CA SER A 341 -6.26 -18.87 7.33
C SER A 341 -6.47 -20.28 7.84
N LYS A 342 -6.10 -21.27 7.02
CA LYS A 342 -6.20 -22.70 7.33
C LYS A 342 -4.88 -23.40 7.02
N ASN A 343 -4.41 -24.21 7.95
CA ASN A 343 -3.37 -25.20 7.68
C ASN A 343 -4.06 -26.51 7.27
N TRP A 344 -3.51 -27.14 6.23
CA TRP A 344 -3.89 -28.45 5.73
C TRP A 344 -2.78 -29.41 6.16
N ASP A 345 -3.06 -30.19 7.20
CA ASP A 345 -2.07 -31.07 7.82
C ASP A 345 -1.63 -32.24 6.93
N ALA A 346 -0.54 -32.88 7.33
CA ALA A 346 0.07 -33.94 6.55
C ALA A 346 -0.75 -35.24 6.51
N GLU A 347 -1.67 -35.44 7.46
CA GLU A 347 -2.59 -36.60 7.44
C GLU A 347 -3.64 -36.40 6.35
N THR A 348 -4.30 -35.24 6.34
CA THR A 348 -5.23 -34.80 5.28
C THR A 348 -4.58 -34.85 3.90
N VAL A 349 -3.36 -34.31 3.77
CA VAL A 349 -2.63 -34.26 2.49
C VAL A 349 -2.16 -35.64 2.03
N ALA A 350 -1.72 -36.52 2.94
CA ALA A 350 -1.31 -37.88 2.59
C ALA A 350 -2.51 -38.73 2.14
N GLU A 351 -3.65 -38.65 2.83
CA GLU A 351 -4.88 -39.35 2.45
C GLU A 351 -5.42 -38.86 1.10
N LEU A 352 -5.41 -37.54 0.87
CA LEU A 352 -5.79 -36.94 -0.41
C LEU A 352 -4.90 -37.43 -1.57
N ARG A 353 -3.58 -37.44 -1.39
CA ARG A 353 -2.63 -38.03 -2.36
C ARG A 353 -2.91 -39.51 -2.60
N ARG A 354 -3.16 -40.29 -1.54
CA ARG A 354 -3.44 -41.73 -1.63
C ARG A 354 -4.65 -41.99 -2.51
N ARG A 355 -5.77 -41.29 -2.26
CA ARG A 355 -7.04 -41.46 -3.00
C ARG A 355 -6.93 -41.00 -4.46
N LEU A 356 -6.32 -39.83 -4.70
CA LEU A 356 -6.03 -39.34 -6.06
C LEU A 356 -5.16 -40.33 -6.86
N GLY A 357 -4.22 -41.00 -6.21
CA GLY A 357 -3.38 -42.04 -6.83
C GLY A 357 -4.13 -43.33 -7.16
N THR A 358 -5.27 -43.62 -6.51
CA THR A 358 -6.04 -44.87 -6.70
C THR A 358 -7.29 -44.74 -7.58
N ARG A 359 -7.73 -43.53 -7.94
CA ARG A 359 -9.04 -43.26 -8.58
C ARG A 359 -10.19 -43.82 -7.73
N ASP A 360 -10.29 -43.27 -6.52
CA ASP A 360 -11.22 -43.71 -5.50
C ASP A 360 -12.60 -43.07 -5.75
N GLU A 361 -13.59 -43.84 -6.22
CA GLU A 361 -14.90 -43.30 -6.61
C GLU A 361 -15.70 -42.64 -5.46
N SER A 362 -15.24 -42.78 -4.20
CA SER A 362 -15.78 -42.03 -3.05
C SER A 362 -14.93 -40.83 -2.61
N LEU A 363 -13.79 -40.53 -3.24
CA LEU A 363 -12.92 -39.37 -2.93
C LEU A 363 -13.70 -38.05 -2.78
N GLU A 364 -14.68 -37.83 -3.65
CA GLU A 364 -15.46 -36.59 -3.63
C GLU A 364 -16.38 -36.50 -2.42
N GLU A 365 -17.08 -37.58 -2.09
CA GLU A 365 -18.05 -37.66 -0.99
C GLU A 365 -17.38 -37.82 0.39
N ASP A 366 -16.30 -38.61 0.47
CA ASP A 366 -15.59 -38.91 1.71
C ASP A 366 -14.62 -37.81 2.13
N LEU A 367 -14.11 -37.00 1.18
CA LEU A 367 -12.99 -36.10 1.44
C LEU A 367 -13.16 -34.69 0.82
N ILE A 368 -13.41 -34.56 -0.50
CA ILE A 368 -13.44 -33.23 -1.14
C ILE A 368 -14.60 -32.36 -0.59
N TRP A 369 -15.83 -32.88 -0.62
CA TRP A 369 -17.00 -32.17 -0.11
C TRP A 369 -16.95 -31.96 1.42
N PRO A 370 -16.58 -32.95 2.25
CA PRO A 370 -16.36 -32.74 3.69
C PRO A 370 -15.30 -31.70 4.05
N LEU A 371 -14.17 -31.65 3.33
CA LEU A 371 -13.16 -30.60 3.54
C LEU A 371 -13.69 -29.21 3.18
N ALA A 372 -14.50 -29.10 2.11
CA ALA A 372 -15.10 -27.84 1.69
C ALA A 372 -16.20 -27.37 2.67
N ALA A 373 -17.01 -28.28 3.20
CA ALA A 373 -17.99 -28.00 4.24
C ALA A 373 -17.31 -27.58 5.56
N THR A 374 -16.25 -28.27 5.96
CA THR A 374 -15.41 -27.93 7.13
C THR A 374 -14.78 -26.56 6.98
N TRP A 375 -14.18 -26.23 5.83
CA TRP A 375 -13.56 -24.92 5.63
C TRP A 375 -14.60 -23.80 5.60
N ARG A 376 -15.79 -24.01 5.02
CA ARG A 376 -16.92 -23.08 5.13
C ARG A 376 -17.32 -22.87 6.60
N ALA A 377 -17.39 -23.92 7.41
CA ALA A 377 -17.74 -23.82 8.83
C ALA A 377 -16.69 -23.04 9.63
N GLU A 378 -15.40 -23.26 9.37
CA GLU A 378 -14.29 -22.48 9.95
C GLU A 378 -14.34 -21.01 9.53
N ILE A 379 -14.58 -20.69 8.26
CA ILE A 379 -14.81 -19.31 7.80
C ILE A 379 -16.03 -18.69 8.51
N LYS A 380 -17.14 -19.43 8.66
CA LYS A 380 -18.33 -18.96 9.39
C LYS A 380 -18.02 -18.67 10.86
N ASN A 381 -17.22 -19.52 11.51
CA ASN A 381 -16.79 -19.31 12.90
C ASN A 381 -15.85 -18.10 13.03
N LYS A 382 -14.96 -17.88 12.06
CA LYS A 382 -14.12 -16.66 11.99
C LYS A 382 -14.97 -15.41 11.80
N ILE A 383 -15.95 -15.43 10.89
CA ILE A 383 -16.93 -14.36 10.69
C ILE A 383 -17.68 -14.06 12.00
N ALA A 384 -18.16 -15.09 12.70
CA ALA A 384 -18.87 -14.93 13.96
C ALA A 384 -18.01 -14.36 15.12
N SER A 385 -16.68 -14.41 15.03
CA SER A 385 -15.79 -13.78 16.03
C SER A 385 -15.60 -12.29 15.81
N LEU A 386 -15.76 -11.78 14.58
CA LEU A 386 -15.41 -10.40 14.23
C LEU A 386 -16.35 -9.38 14.89
N PRO A 387 -15.85 -8.18 15.28
CA PRO A 387 -14.46 -7.69 15.16
C PRO A 387 -13.61 -8.00 16.41
N ASN A 388 -13.93 -9.07 17.15
CA ASN A 388 -13.21 -9.46 18.36
C ASN A 388 -12.04 -10.40 18.03
N ASP A 389 -10.94 -10.26 18.78
CA ASP A 389 -9.73 -11.10 18.71
C ASP A 389 -9.23 -11.33 17.27
N ASP A 390 -9.01 -10.21 16.57
CA ASP A 390 -8.51 -10.15 15.20
C ASP A 390 -7.13 -9.48 15.10
N ALA A 391 -6.29 -9.97 14.19
CA ALA A 391 -4.94 -9.44 13.98
C ALA A 391 -4.93 -7.98 13.48
N CYS A 392 -5.97 -7.51 12.78
CA CYS A 392 -6.05 -6.13 12.33
C CYS A 392 -6.11 -5.14 13.50
N GLY A 393 -6.72 -5.54 14.63
CA GLY A 393 -6.73 -4.76 15.87
C GLY A 393 -5.38 -4.66 16.58
N LEU A 394 -4.35 -5.39 16.10
CA LEU A 394 -2.98 -5.33 16.62
C LEU A 394 -2.02 -4.54 15.72
N MET A 395 -2.46 -4.10 14.52
CA MET A 395 -1.60 -3.37 13.57
C MET A 395 -1.12 -2.02 14.13
N GLY A 396 -1.86 -1.42 15.08
CA GLY A 396 -1.47 -0.18 15.77
C GLY A 396 -0.24 -0.32 16.68
N TYR A 397 0.22 -1.53 16.99
CA TYR A 397 1.45 -1.76 17.76
C TYR A 397 2.73 -1.80 16.89
N VAL A 398 2.61 -1.75 15.56
CA VAL A 398 3.77 -1.71 14.65
C VAL A 398 4.30 -0.27 14.57
N THR A 399 5.46 -0.03 15.20
CA THR A 399 6.08 1.30 15.30
C THR A 399 6.87 1.72 14.06
N ASP A 400 7.30 0.76 13.23
CA ASP A 400 8.04 0.96 11.98
C ASP A 400 7.67 -0.15 11.00
N TRP A 401 6.94 0.20 9.94
CA TRP A 401 6.57 -0.76 8.90
C TRP A 401 7.71 -1.09 7.93
N GLN A 402 8.61 -0.14 7.63
CA GLN A 402 9.72 -0.39 6.70
C GLN A 402 10.65 -1.46 7.30
N LYS A 403 11.02 -1.29 8.57
CA LYS A 403 11.81 -2.27 9.32
C LYS A 403 11.10 -3.62 9.50
N ARG A 404 9.75 -3.64 9.55
CA ARG A 404 8.99 -4.90 9.54
C ARG A 404 9.14 -5.63 8.20
N TRP A 405 9.18 -4.93 7.08
CA TRP A 405 9.40 -5.52 5.74
C TRP A 405 10.87 -5.92 5.51
N GLU A 406 11.84 -5.14 5.98
CA GLU A 406 13.25 -5.59 6.05
C GLU A 406 13.36 -6.92 6.81
N GLN A 407 12.67 -7.05 7.94
CA GLN A 407 12.64 -8.25 8.76
C GLN A 407 11.81 -9.41 8.19
N THR A 408 11.10 -9.28 7.05
CA THR A 408 10.51 -10.44 6.35
C THR A 408 11.37 -10.96 5.21
N MET A 409 12.37 -10.21 4.75
CA MET A 409 13.33 -10.71 3.74
C MET A 409 14.07 -11.95 4.26
N GLY A 410 14.29 -12.93 3.38
CA GLY A 410 14.96 -14.19 3.70
C GLY A 410 14.13 -15.19 4.54
N LYS A 411 12.93 -14.82 5.01
CA LYS A 411 12.06 -15.72 5.79
C LYS A 411 11.13 -16.54 4.90
N GLN A 412 10.56 -17.60 5.47
CA GLN A 412 9.48 -18.34 4.85
C GLN A 412 8.21 -17.50 4.70
N ARG A 413 7.40 -17.84 3.70
CA ARG A 413 6.11 -17.19 3.41
C ARG A 413 5.04 -17.67 4.38
N ALA A 414 3.98 -16.87 4.56
CA ALA A 414 2.94 -17.14 5.54
C ALA A 414 1.95 -18.24 5.12
N ALA A 415 1.76 -18.46 3.82
CA ALA A 415 0.82 -19.43 3.26
C ALA A 415 1.31 -19.99 1.91
N THR A 416 0.79 -21.15 1.51
CA THR A 416 0.99 -21.75 0.18
C THR A 416 0.25 -20.95 -0.88
N TRP A 417 -1.06 -20.75 -0.72
CA TRP A 417 -1.86 -19.91 -1.60
C TRP A 417 -2.81 -18.98 -0.85
N GLU A 418 -3.13 -17.85 -1.46
CA GLU A 418 -4.31 -17.05 -1.09
C GLU A 418 -5.41 -17.30 -2.10
N LEU A 419 -6.66 -17.36 -1.65
CA LEU A 419 -7.82 -17.28 -2.54
C LEU A 419 -8.65 -16.06 -2.18
N SER A 420 -8.70 -15.09 -3.08
CA SER A 420 -9.53 -13.88 -2.97
C SER A 420 -10.76 -14.01 -3.87
N ASN A 421 -11.93 -13.63 -3.38
CA ASN A 421 -13.19 -13.69 -4.14
C ASN A 421 -13.96 -12.38 -3.93
N ILE A 422 -14.07 -11.57 -5.00
CA ILE A 422 -14.76 -10.26 -4.95
C ILE A 422 -16.24 -10.36 -5.35
N GLY A 423 -16.71 -11.55 -5.73
CA GLY A 423 -18.09 -11.83 -6.12
C GLY A 423 -18.42 -11.45 -7.56
N LEU A 424 -19.73 -11.41 -7.84
CA LEU A 424 -20.30 -11.18 -9.17
C LEU A 424 -20.64 -9.70 -9.41
N PHE A 425 -20.44 -9.23 -10.64
CA PHE A 425 -20.89 -7.94 -11.16
C PHE A 425 -22.34 -8.00 -11.65
N LYS A 426 -23.09 -6.89 -11.54
CA LYS A 426 -24.25 -6.69 -12.41
C LYS A 426 -23.72 -6.34 -13.81
N GLY A 427 -24.08 -7.14 -14.82
CA GLY A 427 -23.61 -6.96 -16.19
C GLY A 427 -24.39 -5.97 -17.04
N VAL A 428 -25.56 -5.53 -16.56
CA VAL A 428 -26.51 -4.70 -17.30
C VAL A 428 -26.99 -3.57 -16.38
N GLY A 429 -27.06 -2.35 -16.90
CA GLY A 429 -27.69 -1.21 -16.21
C GLY A 429 -29.21 -1.17 -16.43
N ASP A 430 -29.87 -0.11 -15.96
CA ASP A 430 -31.32 0.05 -16.11
C ASP A 430 -31.75 0.64 -17.48
N GLU A 431 -30.79 1.03 -18.34
CA GLU A 431 -31.01 1.48 -19.72
C GLU A 431 -31.25 0.30 -20.69
N GLY A 432 -31.90 0.57 -21.83
CA GLY A 432 -32.49 -0.46 -22.69
C GLY A 432 -31.52 -1.31 -23.55
N PRO A 433 -32.06 -2.26 -24.34
CA PRO A 433 -31.26 -3.17 -25.17
C PRO A 433 -30.34 -2.44 -26.15
N GLY A 434 -29.03 -2.72 -26.07
CA GLY A 434 -27.99 -2.12 -26.90
C GLY A 434 -27.14 -1.04 -26.21
N ALA A 435 -27.56 -0.59 -25.02
CA ALA A 435 -26.76 0.25 -24.12
C ALA A 435 -25.49 -0.48 -23.60
N TRP A 436 -24.63 0.22 -22.83
CA TRP A 436 -23.42 -0.39 -22.29
C TRP A 436 -23.74 -1.55 -21.33
N THR A 437 -23.01 -2.66 -21.49
CA THR A 437 -23.04 -3.86 -20.65
C THR A 437 -21.63 -4.28 -20.26
N ILE A 438 -21.44 -4.89 -19.09
CA ILE A 438 -20.23 -5.63 -18.71
C ILE A 438 -20.52 -7.13 -18.88
N GLN A 439 -19.77 -7.80 -19.76
CA GLN A 439 -20.01 -9.21 -20.09
C GLN A 439 -19.06 -10.19 -19.39
N ARG A 440 -17.82 -9.76 -19.10
CA ARG A 440 -16.78 -10.55 -18.43
C ARG A 440 -16.00 -9.67 -17.45
N SER A 441 -15.37 -10.28 -16.43
CA SER A 441 -14.48 -9.57 -15.50
C SER A 441 -13.32 -10.45 -15.01
N PHE A 442 -12.15 -9.83 -14.74
CA PHE A 442 -10.94 -10.46 -14.21
C PHE A 442 -10.33 -9.60 -13.07
N PHE A 443 -10.28 -10.12 -11.85
CA PHE A 443 -9.54 -9.49 -10.75
C PHE A 443 -8.16 -10.11 -10.58
N THR A 444 -7.12 -9.34 -10.24
CA THR A 444 -5.81 -9.87 -9.87
C THR A 444 -4.99 -8.95 -8.96
N GLN A 445 -4.02 -9.57 -8.30
CA GLN A 445 -3.01 -8.98 -7.42
C GLN A 445 -1.63 -8.92 -8.12
N PRO A 446 -0.62 -8.21 -7.58
CA PRO A 446 0.68 -8.00 -8.24
C PRO A 446 1.61 -9.21 -8.01
N ALA A 447 2.91 -9.06 -8.30
CA ALA A 447 3.89 -10.04 -7.84
C ALA A 447 3.84 -10.11 -6.30
N LEU A 448 3.52 -11.28 -5.73
CA LEU A 448 3.30 -11.45 -4.30
C LEU A 448 4.65 -11.57 -3.55
N ILE A 449 5.45 -10.51 -3.55
CA ILE A 449 6.81 -10.53 -2.97
C ILE A 449 6.75 -10.86 -1.48
N VAL A 450 5.93 -10.13 -0.73
CA VAL A 450 5.54 -10.45 0.66
C VAL A 450 4.07 -10.86 0.64
N GLY A 451 3.86 -12.17 0.58
CA GLY A 451 2.56 -12.83 0.44
C GLY A 451 2.71 -14.36 0.45
N PRO A 452 1.73 -15.13 -0.07
CA PRO A 452 1.84 -16.58 -0.27
C PRO A 452 2.82 -16.96 -1.41
N ALA A 453 2.89 -18.24 -1.79
CA ALA A 453 3.61 -18.65 -3.01
C ALA A 453 2.89 -18.17 -4.28
N PHE A 454 1.56 -18.29 -4.32
CA PHE A 454 0.71 -17.78 -5.39
C PHE A 454 -0.67 -17.32 -4.87
N GLY A 455 -1.37 -16.50 -5.63
CA GLY A 455 -2.75 -16.11 -5.38
C GLY A 455 -3.71 -16.69 -6.42
N VAL A 456 -4.98 -16.85 -6.03
CA VAL A 456 -6.09 -17.30 -6.87
C VAL A 456 -7.24 -16.30 -6.69
N ASN A 457 -7.63 -15.60 -7.75
CA ASN A 457 -8.50 -14.43 -7.65
C ASN A 457 -9.78 -14.67 -8.45
N ILE A 458 -10.93 -14.70 -7.77
CA ILE A 458 -12.22 -15.08 -8.33
C ILE A 458 -13.13 -13.85 -8.49
N THR A 459 -13.71 -13.69 -9.68
CA THR A 459 -14.82 -12.78 -9.96
C THR A 459 -15.65 -13.31 -11.13
N GLY A 460 -16.73 -12.63 -11.50
CA GLY A 460 -17.57 -12.99 -12.64
C GLY A 460 -18.69 -12.00 -12.86
N VAL A 461 -19.54 -12.24 -13.84
CA VAL A 461 -20.76 -11.45 -14.08
C VAL A 461 -21.99 -12.27 -13.70
N ASP A 462 -23.03 -11.63 -13.16
CA ASP A 462 -24.28 -12.29 -12.83
C ASP A 462 -24.97 -12.82 -14.10
N GLY A 463 -25.41 -14.09 -14.05
CA GLY A 463 -25.80 -14.87 -15.24
C GLY A 463 -24.69 -15.19 -16.25
N GLY A 464 -23.47 -14.68 -16.05
CA GLY A 464 -22.34 -14.76 -16.98
C GLY A 464 -21.21 -15.68 -16.53
N GLU A 465 -20.03 -15.48 -17.11
CA GLU A 465 -18.83 -16.27 -16.81
C GLU A 465 -18.25 -15.93 -15.43
N VAL A 466 -17.62 -16.93 -14.79
CA VAL A 466 -16.75 -16.75 -13.61
C VAL A 466 -15.31 -17.02 -14.00
N ASN A 467 -14.40 -16.12 -13.66
CA ASN A 467 -12.99 -16.19 -14.00
C ASN A 467 -12.11 -16.33 -12.75
N LEU A 468 -11.06 -17.14 -12.87
CA LEU A 468 -10.00 -17.34 -11.89
C LEU A 468 -8.69 -16.80 -12.48
N THR A 469 -8.13 -15.76 -11.88
CA THR A 469 -6.77 -15.28 -12.21
C THR A 469 -5.76 -15.79 -11.18
N PHE A 470 -4.77 -16.56 -11.62
CA PHE A 470 -3.67 -17.04 -10.80
C PHE A 470 -2.48 -16.09 -10.93
N ASN A 471 -1.87 -15.66 -9.82
CA ASN A 471 -0.78 -14.68 -9.83
C ASN A 471 0.38 -15.08 -8.89
N TRP A 472 1.63 -14.98 -9.35
CA TRP A 472 2.80 -15.27 -8.51
C TRP A 472 4.03 -14.44 -8.90
N GLN A 473 4.93 -14.27 -7.92
CA GLN A 473 6.29 -13.79 -8.16
C GLN A 473 7.09 -14.88 -8.87
N ASN A 474 7.77 -14.54 -9.97
CA ASN A 474 8.55 -15.50 -10.74
C ASN A 474 9.63 -16.20 -9.89
N GLY A 475 9.78 -17.52 -10.10
CA GLY A 475 10.77 -18.34 -9.40
C GLY A 475 10.36 -18.86 -8.02
N VAL A 476 9.34 -18.29 -7.36
CA VAL A 476 8.87 -18.71 -6.02
C VAL A 476 8.26 -20.12 -6.02
N ILE A 477 7.56 -20.45 -7.10
CA ILE A 477 6.96 -21.74 -7.43
C ILE A 477 7.23 -21.98 -8.93
N GLU A 478 7.52 -23.22 -9.29
CA GLU A 478 7.75 -23.63 -10.68
C GLU A 478 6.47 -23.42 -11.51
N ASN A 479 6.59 -22.75 -12.66
CA ASN A 479 5.43 -22.40 -13.49
C ASN A 479 4.58 -23.64 -13.82
N ALA A 480 5.22 -24.77 -14.16
CA ALA A 480 4.58 -26.04 -14.47
C ALA A 480 3.64 -26.58 -13.35
N ILE A 481 3.83 -26.17 -12.09
CA ILE A 481 2.93 -26.54 -10.98
C ILE A 481 1.65 -25.70 -11.06
N VAL A 482 1.76 -24.38 -11.28
CA VAL A 482 0.57 -23.51 -11.43
C VAL A 482 -0.15 -23.77 -12.75
N ASP A 483 0.60 -24.08 -13.82
CA ASP A 483 0.07 -24.55 -15.10
C ASP A 483 -0.73 -25.84 -14.91
N GLY A 484 -0.17 -26.84 -14.22
CA GLY A 484 -0.86 -28.08 -13.86
C GLY A 484 -2.12 -27.87 -12.99
N VAL A 485 -2.09 -26.90 -12.07
CA VAL A 485 -3.28 -26.51 -11.28
C VAL A 485 -4.38 -25.92 -12.16
N VAL A 486 -4.04 -25.10 -13.16
CA VAL A 486 -5.01 -24.56 -14.14
C VAL A 486 -5.56 -25.68 -15.03
N GLU A 487 -4.71 -26.60 -15.50
CA GLU A 487 -5.12 -27.77 -16.30
C GLU A 487 -6.07 -28.69 -15.52
N ASP A 488 -5.74 -29.03 -14.27
CA ASP A 488 -6.55 -29.88 -13.41
C ASP A 488 -7.92 -29.27 -13.11
N LEU A 489 -7.96 -28.02 -12.63
CA LEU A 489 -9.22 -27.37 -12.33
C LEU A 489 -10.08 -27.22 -13.60
N SER A 490 -9.47 -27.01 -14.78
CA SER A 490 -10.20 -26.97 -16.05
C SER A 490 -10.79 -28.32 -16.44
N ALA A 491 -10.00 -29.40 -16.31
CA ALA A 491 -10.45 -30.75 -16.63
C ALA A 491 -11.56 -31.22 -15.67
N TRP A 492 -11.38 -31.00 -14.36
CA TRP A 492 -12.34 -31.38 -13.32
C TRP A 492 -13.66 -30.62 -13.45
N LEU A 493 -13.64 -29.34 -13.83
CA LEU A 493 -14.88 -28.59 -14.03
C LEU A 493 -15.62 -28.96 -15.32
N GLU A 494 -14.92 -29.34 -16.39
CA GLU A 494 -15.56 -29.83 -17.62
C GLU A 494 -16.13 -31.25 -17.45
N GLU A 495 -15.48 -32.15 -16.71
CA GLU A 495 -16.10 -33.43 -16.32
C GLU A 495 -17.29 -33.20 -15.37
N PHE A 496 -17.17 -32.28 -14.40
CA PHE A 496 -18.28 -31.92 -13.51
C PHE A 496 -19.50 -31.38 -14.28
N ARG A 497 -19.28 -30.62 -15.36
CA ARG A 497 -20.32 -30.17 -16.30
C ARG A 497 -21.04 -31.32 -17.00
N VAL A 498 -20.32 -32.41 -17.29
CA VAL A 498 -20.81 -33.56 -18.07
C VAL A 498 -21.47 -34.63 -17.19
N ASN A 499 -20.93 -34.86 -16.00
CA ASN A 499 -21.25 -36.05 -15.19
C ASN A 499 -21.58 -35.76 -13.71
N GLY A 500 -21.44 -34.50 -13.25
CA GLY A 500 -21.73 -34.07 -11.87
C GLY A 500 -20.62 -34.38 -10.85
N ARG A 501 -19.43 -34.79 -11.29
CA ARG A 501 -18.26 -35.19 -10.50
C ARG A 501 -16.96 -34.63 -11.08
N PHE A 502 -15.98 -34.39 -10.22
CA PHE A 502 -14.66 -33.87 -10.61
C PHE A 502 -13.75 -34.93 -11.24
N GLU A 503 -13.90 -36.23 -10.91
CA GLU A 503 -13.01 -37.27 -11.45
C GLU A 503 -13.20 -37.59 -12.95
N THR A 504 -12.07 -37.65 -13.68
CA THR A 504 -12.02 -38.07 -15.08
C THR A 504 -12.23 -39.58 -15.24
N ARG A 505 -13.47 -40.02 -15.50
CA ARG A 505 -13.71 -41.38 -15.99
C ARG A 505 -13.17 -41.53 -17.42
N PRO A 506 -12.30 -42.52 -17.72
CA PRO A 506 -11.92 -42.79 -19.10
C PRO A 506 -13.16 -43.23 -19.88
N ARG A 507 -13.56 -42.46 -20.89
CA ARG A 507 -14.66 -42.84 -21.79
C ARG A 507 -14.33 -44.20 -22.41
N LEU A 508 -15.26 -45.15 -22.32
CA LEU A 508 -15.21 -46.41 -23.07
C LEU A 508 -15.43 -46.12 -24.56
N VAL A 509 -14.36 -45.72 -25.24
CA VAL A 509 -14.34 -45.62 -26.71
C VAL A 509 -14.38 -47.03 -27.26
N ASN A 510 -15.48 -47.38 -27.96
CA ASN A 510 -15.58 -48.66 -28.66
C ASN A 510 -14.40 -48.81 -29.65
N PRO A 511 -13.60 -49.89 -29.57
CA PRO A 511 -12.37 -50.05 -30.36
C PRO A 511 -12.68 -50.48 -31.81
N SER A 512 -13.37 -49.61 -32.56
CA SER A 512 -13.83 -49.87 -33.93
C SER A 512 -13.19 -48.94 -34.98
N THR A 513 -12.07 -48.28 -34.64
CA THR A 513 -11.12 -47.71 -35.62
C THR A 513 -9.79 -47.41 -34.92
N MET A 514 -8.74 -48.19 -35.21
CA MET A 514 -7.35 -47.81 -34.96
C MET A 514 -6.52 -48.09 -36.20
N ALA A 515 -5.75 -47.09 -36.62
CA ALA A 515 -4.64 -47.22 -37.55
C ALA A 515 -3.44 -46.48 -36.94
N SER A 516 -2.38 -47.20 -36.63
CA SER A 516 -1.21 -46.67 -35.90
C SER A 516 0.08 -47.25 -36.46
N PRO A 517 1.16 -46.45 -36.58
CA PRO A 517 2.52 -46.95 -36.64
C PRO A 517 3.25 -46.77 -35.29
N LEU A 518 3.40 -47.88 -34.58
CA LEU A 518 4.63 -48.39 -33.93
C LEU A 518 5.93 -47.60 -34.28
N LEU A 519 6.94 -47.36 -33.41
CA LEU A 519 7.50 -48.00 -32.19
C LEU A 519 8.17 -46.91 -31.27
N THR A 520 8.85 -47.12 -30.12
CA THR A 520 9.65 -48.27 -29.62
C THR A 520 9.87 -48.27 -28.07
N ARG A 521 9.73 -49.46 -27.44
CA ARG A 521 10.43 -50.04 -26.25
C ARG A 521 10.68 -49.26 -24.93
N ALA A 522 10.56 -50.03 -23.83
CA ALA A 522 11.02 -49.73 -22.47
C ALA A 522 12.04 -50.77 -21.95
N PRO A 523 12.84 -50.49 -20.90
CA PRO A 523 13.80 -51.43 -20.30
C PRO A 523 13.17 -52.43 -19.30
N CYS A 524 13.97 -53.39 -18.80
CA CYS A 524 13.49 -54.69 -18.32
C CYS A 524 13.60 -54.98 -16.81
N LEU A 525 12.92 -56.06 -16.37
CA LEU A 525 12.77 -56.57 -14.99
C LEU A 525 14.07 -57.02 -14.27
N ALA A 526 15.25 -56.70 -14.78
CA ALA A 526 16.52 -57.12 -14.17
C ALA A 526 16.89 -56.37 -12.88
N CYS A 527 16.45 -55.12 -12.72
CA CYS A 527 16.81 -54.27 -11.57
C CYS A 527 15.98 -54.57 -10.30
N LEU A 528 14.83 -55.25 -10.44
CA LEU A 528 13.83 -55.44 -9.38
C LEU A 528 14.15 -56.59 -8.40
N ARG A 529 15.44 -56.91 -8.21
CA ARG A 529 15.91 -58.12 -7.50
C ARG A 529 17.02 -57.88 -6.47
N ARG A 530 17.13 -56.65 -5.93
CA ARG A 530 18.22 -56.27 -5.01
C ARG A 530 17.82 -55.55 -3.71
N ILE A 531 16.53 -55.51 -3.36
CA ILE A 531 16.04 -54.94 -2.07
C ILE A 531 15.05 -55.90 -1.39
N THR A 532 15.46 -57.15 -1.22
CA THR A 532 14.79 -58.13 -0.34
C THR A 532 15.82 -59.00 0.39
N GLN A 533 15.54 -59.32 1.66
CA GLN A 533 16.26 -60.25 2.54
C GLN A 533 17.65 -59.84 3.09
N ALA A 534 17.65 -59.13 4.23
CA ALA A 534 18.41 -59.45 5.46
C ALA A 534 18.00 -58.45 6.57
N SER A 535 17.90 -58.77 7.87
CA SER A 535 17.70 -60.02 8.62
C SER A 535 17.12 -59.66 10.00
N SER A 536 16.55 -60.60 10.76
CA SER A 536 15.66 -60.31 11.89
C SER A 536 16.21 -60.56 13.31
N THR A 537 15.82 -59.70 14.26
CA THR A 537 15.67 -59.96 15.74
C THR A 537 16.96 -60.22 16.56
N PRO A 538 16.97 -60.12 17.93
CA PRO A 538 15.84 -60.07 18.88
C PRO A 538 15.83 -58.89 19.89
N VAL A 539 14.96 -59.00 20.90
CA VAL A 539 14.52 -57.96 21.86
C VAL A 539 15.00 -58.30 23.30
N THR A 540 14.85 -57.34 24.23
CA THR A 540 14.65 -57.42 25.72
C THR A 540 15.62 -56.49 26.52
N PRO A 541 15.44 -56.24 27.85
CA PRO A 541 14.76 -55.00 28.27
C PRO A 541 15.37 -54.22 29.46
N PHE A 542 15.51 -52.89 29.38
CA PHE A 542 16.03 -52.09 30.52
C PHE A 542 15.09 -51.00 31.06
N LEU A 543 14.51 -51.34 32.22
CA LEU A 543 14.25 -50.51 33.40
C LEU A 543 13.64 -49.10 33.23
N ARG A 544 12.30 -49.08 33.37
CA ARG A 544 11.44 -47.90 33.59
C ARG A 544 11.80 -47.12 34.87
N GLN A 545 12.61 -46.06 34.77
CA GLN A 545 12.90 -45.19 35.92
C GLN A 545 11.78 -44.15 36.14
N VAL A 546 10.99 -44.32 37.20
CA VAL A 546 9.95 -43.35 37.61
C VAL A 546 10.60 -42.15 38.30
N ARG A 547 10.89 -41.08 37.54
CA ARG A 547 11.46 -39.85 38.11
C ARG A 547 10.39 -39.04 38.84
N GLY A 548 10.66 -38.68 40.10
CA GLY A 548 9.67 -38.17 41.03
C GLY A 548 8.96 -36.87 40.63
N LYS A 549 7.65 -36.82 40.91
CA LYS A 549 6.75 -35.66 40.78
C LYS A 549 7.24 -34.53 41.70
N LYS A 550 7.93 -33.52 41.16
CA LYS A 550 8.36 -32.34 41.94
C LYS A 550 7.15 -31.62 42.53
N SER A 551 7.31 -31.12 43.75
CA SER A 551 6.25 -30.47 44.52
C SER A 551 5.61 -29.30 43.77
N ILE A 552 4.28 -29.31 43.67
CA ILE A 552 3.52 -28.14 43.21
C ILE A 552 3.62 -27.08 44.29
N ARG A 553 4.23 -25.94 43.97
CA ARG A 553 4.16 -24.74 44.79
C ARG A 553 2.69 -24.32 44.86
N THR A 554 2.07 -24.44 46.03
CA THR A 554 0.64 -24.18 46.22
C THR A 554 0.30 -22.75 45.81
N LYS A 555 -0.50 -22.60 44.76
CA LYS A 555 -1.10 -21.29 44.41
C LYS A 555 -2.00 -20.87 45.57
N ASP A 556 -1.86 -19.62 46.00
CA ASP A 556 -2.71 -19.06 47.05
C ASP A 556 -4.17 -19.04 46.60
N ALA A 557 -5.04 -19.79 47.28
CA ALA A 557 -6.44 -20.00 46.90
C ALA A 557 -7.35 -18.78 47.22
N GLY A 558 -6.78 -17.58 47.22
CA GLY A 558 -7.43 -16.33 47.57
C GLY A 558 -7.91 -16.26 49.02
N VAL A 559 -8.74 -15.26 49.29
CA VAL A 559 -9.46 -15.07 50.56
C VAL A 559 -10.96 -15.21 50.32
N ILE A 560 -11.67 -15.80 51.27
CA ILE A 560 -13.13 -15.93 51.22
C ILE A 560 -13.74 -14.61 51.70
N VAL A 561 -14.68 -14.08 50.93
CA VAL A 561 -15.36 -12.81 51.20
C VAL A 561 -16.86 -12.97 51.04
N ARG A 562 -17.63 -12.12 51.71
CA ARG A 562 -19.07 -11.96 51.52
C ARG A 562 -19.35 -10.58 50.94
N LEU A 563 -20.17 -10.48 49.91
CA LEU A 563 -20.56 -9.19 49.34
C LEU A 563 -21.53 -8.45 50.27
N LEU A 564 -21.33 -7.14 50.39
CA LEU A 564 -22.17 -6.21 51.16
C LEU A 564 -23.04 -5.31 50.27
N VAL A 565 -22.89 -5.43 48.95
CA VAL A 565 -23.72 -4.79 47.92
C VAL A 565 -23.73 -5.69 46.68
N ASP A 566 -24.73 -5.54 45.82
CA ASP A 566 -24.76 -6.13 44.48
C ASP A 566 -23.54 -5.66 43.65
N MET A 567 -22.78 -6.61 43.07
CA MET A 567 -21.61 -6.31 42.25
C MET A 567 -21.67 -7.01 40.89
N LYS A 568 -21.78 -6.20 39.84
CA LYS A 568 -21.79 -6.63 38.44
C LYS A 568 -20.54 -7.47 38.10
N GLY A 569 -20.76 -8.67 37.54
CA GLY A 569 -19.71 -9.64 37.20
C GLY A 569 -19.07 -10.36 38.40
N PHE A 570 -19.71 -10.32 39.57
CA PHE A 570 -19.27 -11.04 40.77
C PHE A 570 -20.41 -11.74 41.54
N GLY A 571 -21.57 -11.10 41.68
CA GLY A 571 -22.74 -11.69 42.36
C GLY A 571 -23.57 -10.66 43.13
N LYS A 572 -24.68 -11.15 43.70
CA LYS A 572 -25.60 -10.38 44.55
C LYS A 572 -24.98 -10.06 45.92
N GLU A 573 -25.50 -9.04 46.60
CA GLU A 573 -25.31 -8.85 48.04
C GLU A 573 -25.54 -10.17 48.79
N GLY A 574 -24.67 -10.44 49.76
CA GLY A 574 -24.69 -11.67 50.54
C GLY A 574 -23.96 -12.86 49.89
N ALA A 575 -23.61 -12.82 48.60
CA ALA A 575 -22.86 -13.91 47.95
C ALA A 575 -21.48 -14.13 48.58
N ILE A 576 -21.10 -15.40 48.77
CA ILE A 576 -19.85 -15.81 49.42
C ILE A 576 -19.00 -16.62 48.44
N PHE A 577 -17.80 -16.12 48.12
CA PHE A 577 -16.87 -16.78 47.19
C PHE A 577 -15.41 -16.40 47.49
N ARG A 578 -14.47 -16.96 46.72
CA ARG A 578 -13.03 -16.68 46.82
C ARG A 578 -12.59 -15.57 45.87
N THR A 579 -11.86 -14.58 46.39
CA THR A 579 -11.31 -13.46 45.61
C THR A 579 -9.82 -13.24 45.92
N GLU A 580 -9.15 -12.43 45.10
CA GLU A 580 -7.74 -12.06 45.29
C GLU A 580 -7.56 -11.20 46.56
N ARG A 581 -6.56 -11.54 47.39
CA ARG A 581 -6.25 -10.78 48.62
C ARG A 581 -6.00 -9.31 48.37
N GLY A 582 -5.33 -8.96 47.27
CA GLY A 582 -5.08 -7.57 46.87
C GLY A 582 -6.37 -6.81 46.56
N ARG A 583 -7.28 -7.41 45.78
CA ARG A 583 -8.58 -6.82 45.43
C ARG A 583 -9.45 -6.60 46.67
N MET A 584 -9.50 -7.58 47.58
CA MET A 584 -10.23 -7.45 48.83
C MET A 584 -9.63 -6.34 49.72
N ARG A 585 -8.33 -6.40 50.02
CA ARG A 585 -7.65 -5.47 50.94
C ARG A 585 -7.60 -4.03 50.43
N ASN A 586 -7.32 -3.84 49.13
CA ASN A 586 -7.01 -2.53 48.58
C ASN A 586 -8.25 -1.83 47.97
N LEU A 587 -9.29 -2.57 47.58
CA LEU A 587 -10.47 -2.01 46.88
C LEU A 587 -11.78 -2.30 47.62
N TRP A 588 -12.13 -3.57 47.87
CA TRP A 588 -13.48 -3.90 48.35
C TRP A 588 -13.72 -3.62 49.84
N TYR A 589 -12.73 -3.90 50.70
CA TYR A 589 -12.85 -3.66 52.14
C TYR A 589 -12.85 -2.16 52.50
N PRO A 590 -11.96 -1.30 51.96
CA PRO A 590 -11.98 0.13 52.27
C PRO A 590 -13.28 0.82 51.82
N THR A 591 -13.86 0.42 50.69
CA THR A 591 -15.12 0.97 50.19
C THR A 591 -16.36 0.22 50.67
N LYS A 592 -16.25 -0.64 51.71
CA LYS A 592 -17.33 -1.44 52.30
C LYS A 592 -18.18 -2.26 51.30
N LYS A 593 -17.59 -2.70 50.18
CA LYS A 593 -18.29 -3.52 49.16
C LYS A 593 -18.33 -5.02 49.49
N ALA A 594 -17.42 -5.48 50.35
CA ALA A 594 -17.37 -6.84 50.86
C ALA A 594 -16.79 -6.90 52.28
N GLU A 595 -17.15 -7.93 53.05
CA GLU A 595 -16.55 -8.27 54.34
C GLU A 595 -15.69 -9.56 54.25
N PHE A 596 -14.70 -9.69 55.13
CA PHE A 596 -13.87 -10.88 55.24
C PHE A 596 -14.63 -11.98 55.99
N MET A 597 -14.78 -13.16 55.37
CA MET A 597 -15.42 -14.31 56.03
C MET A 597 -14.44 -15.02 56.96
N THR A 598 -14.30 -14.49 58.17
CA THR A 598 -13.52 -15.09 59.27
C THR A 598 -14.25 -16.27 59.90
N ALA A 599 -13.55 -17.09 60.69
CA ALA A 599 -14.17 -18.20 61.42
C ALA A 599 -15.25 -17.76 62.43
N SER A 600 -15.08 -16.57 63.04
CA SER A 600 -16.15 -15.95 63.84
C SER A 600 -17.35 -15.59 62.95
N ARG A 601 -17.08 -14.94 61.80
CA ARG A 601 -18.13 -14.45 60.91
C ARG A 601 -18.99 -15.57 60.30
N PHE A 602 -18.38 -16.71 59.97
CA PHE A 602 -19.11 -17.93 59.61
C PHE A 602 -20.07 -18.36 60.74
N LYS A 603 -19.58 -18.44 61.99
CA LYS A 603 -20.37 -18.84 63.15
C LYS A 603 -21.50 -17.85 63.50
N GLU A 604 -21.24 -16.55 63.42
CA GLU A 604 -22.23 -15.47 63.62
C GLU A 604 -23.40 -15.55 62.63
N LEU A 605 -23.12 -15.95 61.39
CA LEU A 605 -24.10 -16.05 60.31
C LEU A 605 -24.76 -17.43 60.21
N GLY A 606 -24.35 -18.40 61.04
CA GLY A 606 -24.83 -19.80 60.96
C GLY A 606 -24.32 -20.58 59.74
N LEU A 607 -23.27 -20.09 59.08
CA LEU A 607 -22.76 -20.61 57.80
C LEU A 607 -21.50 -21.47 57.97
N SER A 608 -21.26 -22.37 57.04
CA SER A 608 -20.13 -23.29 56.99
C SER A 608 -19.16 -22.95 55.84
N LYS A 609 -18.05 -23.70 55.75
CA LYS A 609 -17.12 -23.59 54.61
C LYS A 609 -17.68 -24.21 53.31
N ASN A 610 -18.79 -24.92 53.36
CA ASN A 610 -19.44 -25.52 52.19
C ASN A 610 -20.33 -24.51 51.46
N ASP A 611 -20.76 -23.46 52.16
CA ASP A 611 -21.58 -22.35 51.64
C ASP A 611 -20.75 -21.30 50.86
N VAL A 612 -19.53 -21.69 50.43
CA VAL A 612 -18.60 -20.87 49.67
C VAL A 612 -18.68 -21.27 48.20
N GLY A 613 -19.49 -20.56 47.44
CA GLY A 613 -19.66 -20.77 46.01
C GLY A 613 -18.53 -20.21 45.17
N GLU A 614 -18.71 -20.30 43.86
CA GLU A 614 -17.93 -19.55 42.88
C GLU A 614 -18.58 -18.17 42.63
N ARG A 615 -17.84 -17.25 42.01
CA ARG A 615 -18.38 -15.94 41.59
C ARG A 615 -19.30 -16.10 40.38
N ASP A 616 -20.35 -15.30 40.28
CA ASP A 616 -21.19 -15.22 39.09
C ASP A 616 -20.62 -14.15 38.13
N PRO A 617 -20.09 -14.53 36.93
CA PRO A 617 -19.55 -13.57 35.97
C PRO A 617 -20.60 -12.79 35.19
N MET A 618 -21.87 -13.24 35.19
CA MET A 618 -22.97 -12.68 34.41
C MET A 618 -23.90 -11.80 35.25
N PHE A 619 -23.83 -11.89 36.58
CA PHE A 619 -24.65 -11.08 37.48
C PHE A 619 -24.63 -9.58 37.13
N GLY A 620 -25.80 -8.97 37.00
CA GLY A 620 -25.94 -7.54 36.65
C GLY A 620 -25.61 -7.18 35.19
N MET A 621 -25.45 -8.17 34.30
CA MET A 621 -25.43 -7.94 32.85
C MET A 621 -26.84 -8.15 32.27
N GLN A 622 -27.65 -7.10 32.26
CA GLN A 622 -28.84 -7.09 31.40
C GLN A 622 -28.39 -7.13 29.94
N ILE A 623 -28.95 -8.10 29.21
CA ILE A 623 -28.96 -8.13 27.75
C ILE A 623 -30.44 -7.99 27.39
N GLU A 624 -30.83 -6.84 26.88
CA GLU A 624 -32.17 -6.64 26.34
C GLU A 624 -32.17 -7.21 24.92
N PHE A 625 -32.83 -8.37 24.77
CA PHE A 625 -33.21 -8.93 23.48
C PHE A 625 -34.64 -8.45 23.18
N GLU A 626 -34.79 -7.64 22.13
CA GLU A 626 -36.08 -7.51 21.43
C GLU A 626 -36.09 -8.58 20.33
N GLU A 627 -36.83 -9.67 20.57
CA GLU A 627 -37.08 -10.72 19.57
C GLU A 627 -38.45 -10.50 18.90
N GLU A 628 -38.49 -9.73 17.81
CA GLU A 628 -39.28 -10.08 16.61
C GLU A 628 -38.94 -9.19 15.42
N VAL A 629 -38.15 -9.74 14.48
CA VAL A 629 -38.49 -9.96 13.06
C VAL A 629 -37.29 -10.67 12.44
N VAL A 630 -37.42 -11.97 12.18
CA VAL A 630 -36.51 -12.73 11.31
C VAL A 630 -37.28 -13.09 10.05
N GLN A 631 -37.55 -12.08 9.19
CA GLN A 631 -37.77 -12.25 7.75
C GLN A 631 -37.83 -10.87 7.04
N ASP A 632 -36.69 -10.19 6.85
CA ASP A 632 -36.55 -9.17 5.78
C ASP A 632 -35.08 -8.77 5.54
N ALA A 633 -34.29 -9.74 5.07
CA ALA A 633 -32.92 -9.54 4.60
C ALA A 633 -32.67 -10.22 3.23
N VAL A 634 -33.74 -10.30 2.41
CA VAL A 634 -33.76 -10.96 1.10
C VAL A 634 -34.23 -9.99 0.01
N GLU A 635 -35.14 -9.05 0.31
CA GLU A 635 -35.66 -8.07 -0.67
C GLU A 635 -35.18 -6.63 -0.38
N ALA A 636 -33.88 -6.40 -0.61
CA ALA A 636 -33.33 -5.07 -0.87
C ALA A 636 -32.86 -4.95 -2.34
N VAL A 637 -33.55 -5.66 -3.24
CA VAL A 637 -33.35 -5.63 -4.70
C VAL A 637 -34.60 -5.03 -5.37
N ALA A 638 -34.99 -3.85 -4.89
CA ALA A 638 -36.03 -2.99 -5.46
C ALA A 638 -35.78 -1.55 -4.95
N GLY A 639 -36.17 -0.53 -5.72
CA GLY A 639 -36.05 0.87 -5.29
C GLY A 639 -37.13 1.77 -5.86
N LEU A 640 -37.33 2.95 -5.23
CA LEU A 640 -37.74 4.27 -5.79
C LEU A 640 -38.04 5.27 -4.62
N PRO A 641 -38.07 6.61 -4.83
CA PRO A 641 -37.91 7.61 -3.74
C PRO A 641 -38.94 8.77 -3.64
N ARG A 642 -38.86 9.62 -2.58
CA ARG A 642 -39.21 11.09 -2.45
C ARG A 642 -39.32 11.52 -0.96
N GLY A 643 -39.09 12.77 -0.49
CA GLY A 643 -38.45 13.98 -1.09
C GLY A 643 -38.67 15.33 -0.31
N ALA A 644 -37.62 16.20 -0.24
CA ALA A 644 -37.54 17.63 0.23
C ALA A 644 -37.82 17.93 1.74
N VAL A 645 -37.55 19.10 2.39
CA VAL A 645 -37.04 20.50 2.13
C VAL A 645 -36.19 20.97 3.39
N ALA A 646 -35.76 22.19 3.83
CA ALA A 646 -35.63 23.66 3.54
C ALA A 646 -34.76 24.30 4.71
N LEU A 647 -34.30 25.57 4.88
CA LEU A 647 -33.99 26.80 4.08
C LEU A 647 -33.13 27.82 4.92
N GLY A 648 -32.18 28.57 4.32
CA GLY A 648 -31.64 29.92 4.72
C GLY A 648 -30.74 30.12 5.98
N ALA A 649 -30.03 31.25 6.21
CA ALA A 649 -29.44 32.30 5.32
C ALA A 649 -28.53 33.36 6.07
N GLY A 650 -27.45 33.89 5.42
CA GLY A 650 -26.91 35.28 5.60
C GLY A 650 -25.72 35.60 6.56
N ALA A 651 -25.17 36.85 6.53
CA ALA A 651 -23.90 37.29 5.88
C ALA A 651 -23.35 38.68 6.40
N GLY A 652 -22.09 39.09 6.13
CA GLY A 652 -21.54 40.47 6.39
C GLY A 652 -19.98 40.64 6.48
N GLN A 653 -19.37 41.82 6.15
CA GLN A 653 -17.89 42.03 6.02
C GLN A 653 -17.37 43.56 6.20
N PRO A 654 -16.15 44.08 5.81
CA PRO A 654 -15.26 44.90 6.73
C PRO A 654 -14.54 46.22 6.22
N ALA A 655 -13.51 46.74 6.97
CA ALA A 655 -12.36 47.66 6.63
C ALA A 655 -12.45 49.22 6.94
N LEU A 656 -11.50 50.19 6.70
CA LEU A 656 -10.25 50.35 5.87
C LEU A 656 -9.36 51.65 6.22
N GLU A 657 -8.00 51.60 6.12
CA GLU A 657 -6.94 52.64 5.72
C GLU A 657 -6.38 53.92 6.49
N THR A 658 -5.32 54.60 5.92
CA THR A 658 -4.39 55.73 6.41
C THR A 658 -3.71 56.52 5.20
N PRO A 659 -2.57 57.32 5.18
CA PRO A 659 -1.66 58.12 6.10
C PRO A 659 -1.24 59.58 5.56
N ASN A 660 -0.14 60.29 6.01
CA ASN A 660 0.57 61.45 5.29
C ASN A 660 1.88 62.12 5.93
N THR A 661 2.61 63.07 5.24
CA THR A 661 3.88 63.86 5.64
C THR A 661 3.93 65.33 5.01
N PRO A 662 4.99 66.15 4.62
CA PRO A 662 6.52 66.17 4.53
C PRO A 662 7.30 67.57 4.85
N VAL A 663 8.49 67.91 4.22
CA VAL A 663 9.23 69.25 3.95
C VAL A 663 10.67 69.54 4.59
N VAL A 664 11.53 70.45 4.00
CA VAL A 664 13.05 70.56 4.04
C VAL A 664 13.69 72.00 3.85
N GLU A 665 14.94 72.32 4.34
CA GLU A 665 15.93 73.36 3.82
C GLU A 665 17.41 73.18 4.34
N ILE A 666 18.51 73.75 3.75
CA ILE A 666 19.97 73.40 4.01
C ILE A 666 21.04 74.56 3.93
N GLU A 667 22.19 74.44 4.66
CA GLU A 667 23.34 75.39 4.77
C GLU A 667 24.73 74.87 4.22
N HIS A 668 25.90 75.14 4.86
CA HIS A 668 27.27 74.91 4.33
C HIS A 668 28.20 74.12 5.29
N ILE A 669 28.93 73.12 4.77
CA ILE A 669 29.75 72.14 5.55
C ILE A 669 31.06 72.69 6.16
N ALA A 670 31.40 72.23 7.37
CA ALA A 670 32.73 72.30 8.00
C ALA A 670 33.51 70.95 7.94
N PRO A 671 34.86 70.91 8.07
CA PRO A 671 35.65 69.68 7.82
C PRO A 671 35.27 68.45 8.66
N ASN A 672 34.93 68.61 9.94
CA ASN A 672 34.48 67.49 10.79
C ASN A 672 33.10 66.96 10.35
N ARG A 673 32.23 67.85 9.86
CA ARG A 673 30.94 67.51 9.26
C ARG A 673 31.13 66.80 7.91
N ALA A 674 32.18 67.13 7.16
CA ALA A 674 32.56 66.38 5.96
C ALA A 674 33.02 64.95 6.28
N LEU A 675 33.82 64.77 7.34
CA LEU A 675 34.21 63.43 7.82
C LEU A 675 32.99 62.60 8.25
N GLU A 676 32.07 63.21 9.00
CA GLU A 676 30.80 62.60 9.40
C GLU A 676 29.97 62.16 8.19
N LEU A 677 29.79 63.05 7.20
CA LEU A 677 29.03 62.77 5.98
C LEU A 677 29.70 61.68 5.11
N LEU A 678 31.03 61.70 4.93
CA LEU A 678 31.75 60.64 4.23
C LEU A 678 31.67 59.29 4.96
N THR A 679 31.65 59.31 6.29
CA THR A 679 31.50 58.11 7.11
C THR A 679 30.08 57.56 7.06
N THR A 680 29.05 58.41 6.96
CA THR A 680 27.63 58.06 7.08
C THR A 680 26.96 57.78 5.74
N MET A 681 27.22 58.62 4.72
CA MET A 681 26.55 58.56 3.41
C MET A 681 27.14 57.50 2.47
N ILE A 682 28.44 57.19 2.62
CA ILE A 682 29.07 56.08 1.91
C ILE A 682 28.81 54.81 2.73
N PRO A 683 28.10 53.79 2.20
CA PRO A 683 27.84 52.56 2.93
C PRO A 683 29.15 51.84 3.28
N GLU A 684 29.19 51.12 4.41
CA GLU A 684 30.40 50.40 4.85
C GLU A 684 30.94 49.41 3.80
N THR A 685 30.07 48.89 2.94
CA THR A 685 30.43 48.12 1.75
C THR A 685 29.76 48.71 0.51
N ILE A 686 30.56 49.04 -0.50
CA ILE A 686 30.12 49.52 -1.82
C ILE A 686 29.99 48.29 -2.73
N ILE A 687 28.78 47.99 -3.21
CA ILE A 687 28.53 46.79 -4.03
C ILE A 687 28.60 47.15 -5.53
N PHE A 688 29.32 46.34 -6.32
CA PHE A 688 29.35 46.41 -7.77
C PHE A 688 28.93 45.09 -8.41
N GLU A 689 27.81 45.10 -9.12
CA GLU A 689 27.31 43.98 -9.92
C GLU A 689 28.10 43.85 -11.24
N ARG A 690 28.63 42.65 -11.53
CA ARG A 690 29.33 42.32 -12.79
C ARG A 690 29.06 40.87 -13.21
N HIS A 691 28.75 40.64 -14.49
CA HIS A 691 28.61 39.29 -15.03
C HIS A 691 29.94 38.52 -15.01
N LEU A 692 29.88 37.20 -14.80
CA LEU A 692 31.04 36.30 -14.85
C LEU A 692 31.49 36.05 -16.29
N LYS A 693 32.80 35.91 -16.54
CA LYS A 693 33.35 35.44 -17.84
C LYS A 693 32.92 34.00 -18.16
N HIS A 694 32.65 33.22 -17.13
CA HIS A 694 32.35 31.79 -17.21
C HIS A 694 31.06 31.52 -16.45
N LEU A 695 29.94 31.56 -17.19
CA LEU A 695 28.63 31.17 -16.67
C LEU A 695 28.59 29.65 -16.45
N PRO A 696 28.09 29.16 -15.29
CA PRO A 696 27.87 27.73 -15.08
C PRO A 696 26.80 27.22 -16.06
N ALA A 697 27.12 26.16 -16.80
CA ALA A 697 26.30 25.71 -17.93
C ALA A 697 24.97 25.07 -17.49
N THR A 698 23.88 25.82 -17.55
CA THR A 698 22.51 25.29 -17.51
C THR A 698 22.15 24.71 -18.89
N GLY A 699 21.69 23.46 -18.92
CA GLY A 699 21.68 22.65 -20.15
C GLY A 699 20.56 23.00 -21.14
N ALA A 700 20.96 23.29 -22.39
CA ALA A 700 20.10 23.24 -23.57
C ALA A 700 20.87 22.63 -24.77
N GLY A 701 20.18 21.82 -25.59
CA GLY A 701 20.82 20.82 -26.44
C GLY A 701 21.66 21.31 -27.62
N SER A 702 22.66 20.50 -27.99
CA SER A 702 23.19 20.41 -29.35
C SER A 702 23.55 18.96 -29.68
N THR A 703 23.45 18.56 -30.95
CA THR A 703 23.62 17.16 -31.40
C THR A 703 25.03 16.87 -31.93
N PRO A 704 25.71 15.81 -31.43
CA PRO A 704 26.94 15.30 -32.03
C PRO A 704 26.66 14.50 -33.31
N LYS A 705 27.63 14.45 -34.23
CA LYS A 705 27.64 13.49 -35.35
C LYS A 705 28.28 12.16 -34.92
N SER A 706 27.89 11.09 -35.62
CA SER A 706 28.49 9.74 -35.67
C SER A 706 30.02 9.74 -35.87
N THR A 707 30.81 8.72 -35.52
CA THR A 707 30.62 7.28 -35.17
C THR A 707 31.96 6.75 -34.55
N PRO A 708 32.15 5.47 -34.14
CA PRO A 708 31.22 4.39 -33.75
C PRO A 708 31.54 3.74 -32.37
N THR A 709 30.70 2.77 -31.95
CA THR A 709 30.98 1.66 -30.99
C THR A 709 31.65 1.98 -29.64
N ASP A 710 30.84 2.03 -28.58
CA ASP A 710 30.76 0.91 -27.62
C ASP A 710 29.33 0.84 -27.00
N GLU A 711 28.97 -0.24 -26.31
CA GLU A 711 27.60 -0.50 -25.82
C GLU A 711 27.27 0.25 -24.51
N THR A 712 26.77 1.48 -24.62
CA THR A 712 26.31 2.25 -23.44
C THR A 712 24.95 1.79 -22.94
N GLU A 713 24.90 1.14 -21.77
CA GLU A 713 23.67 1.07 -20.98
C GLU A 713 23.18 2.50 -20.65
N GLN A 714 21.89 2.77 -20.90
CA GLN A 714 21.29 4.05 -20.50
C GLN A 714 21.07 4.04 -18.98
N HIS A 715 21.90 4.79 -18.24
CA HIS A 715 21.75 5.01 -16.81
C HIS A 715 20.41 5.70 -16.49
N LYS A 716 19.36 4.89 -16.30
CA LYS A 716 18.04 5.34 -15.84
C LYS A 716 18.19 6.06 -14.50
N VAL A 717 17.76 7.32 -14.43
CA VAL A 717 17.75 8.08 -13.17
C VAL A 717 16.73 7.46 -12.22
N LEU A 718 17.19 6.57 -11.35
CA LEU A 718 16.36 5.86 -10.40
C LEU A 718 15.63 6.84 -9.45
N SER A 719 14.35 6.58 -9.21
CA SER A 719 13.54 7.25 -8.19
C SER A 719 14.10 7.01 -6.77
N PRO A 720 13.72 7.81 -5.75
CA PRO A 720 14.17 7.57 -4.37
C PRO A 720 13.84 6.16 -3.84
N LEU A 721 12.75 5.55 -4.30
CA LEU A 721 12.34 4.19 -3.96
C LEU A 721 13.25 3.16 -4.66
N GLU A 722 13.47 3.30 -5.96
CA GLU A 722 14.40 2.44 -6.72
C GLU A 722 15.85 2.55 -6.19
N ARG A 723 16.29 3.72 -5.70
CA ARG A 723 17.60 3.88 -5.04
C ARG A 723 17.68 3.15 -3.71
N ARG A 724 16.60 3.11 -2.91
CA ARG A 724 16.54 2.29 -1.68
C ARG A 724 16.54 0.80 -2.02
N ARG A 725 15.74 0.39 -3.01
CA ARG A 725 15.71 -0.97 -3.57
C ARG A 725 17.11 -1.43 -4.00
N ALA A 726 17.83 -0.60 -4.76
CA ALA A 726 19.20 -0.88 -5.19
C ALA A 726 20.17 -1.06 -4.01
N LYS A 727 20.13 -0.16 -3.01
CA LYS A 727 20.95 -0.32 -1.78
C LYS A 727 20.62 -1.59 -0.99
N MET A 728 19.35 -2.01 -0.96
CA MET A 728 18.95 -3.27 -0.31
C MET A 728 19.38 -4.51 -1.11
N LEU A 729 19.42 -4.42 -2.44
CA LEU A 729 19.93 -5.49 -3.29
C LEU A 729 21.44 -5.65 -3.19
N GLU A 730 22.16 -4.54 -3.07
CA GLU A 730 23.61 -4.55 -2.80
C GLU A 730 23.91 -5.26 -1.47
N ALA A 731 23.12 -4.98 -0.43
CA ALA A 731 23.19 -5.67 0.87
C ALA A 731 22.65 -7.11 0.87
N GLN A 732 22.13 -7.62 -0.26
CA GLN A 732 21.71 -9.01 -0.46
C GLN A 732 22.64 -9.81 -1.38
N LYS A 733 23.68 -9.19 -1.95
CA LYS A 733 24.73 -9.94 -2.64
C LYS A 733 25.43 -10.89 -1.65
N PRO A 734 25.80 -12.11 -2.07
CA PRO A 734 26.75 -12.92 -1.30
C PRO A 734 28.03 -12.14 -1.07
N ALA A 735 28.67 -12.34 0.08
CA ALA A 735 30.02 -11.82 0.28
C ALA A 735 30.94 -12.38 -0.82
N GLU A 736 31.60 -11.48 -1.57
CA GLU A 736 32.70 -11.86 -2.44
C GLU A 736 33.81 -12.54 -1.61
N PRO A 737 34.61 -13.45 -2.19
CA PRO A 737 35.74 -14.04 -1.48
C PRO A 737 36.62 -12.92 -0.91
N GLU A 738 37.00 -13.03 0.36
CA GLU A 738 37.71 -11.96 1.08
C GLU A 738 38.97 -11.54 0.30
N LYS A 739 38.94 -10.34 -0.29
CA LYS A 739 40.11 -9.72 -0.93
C LYS A 739 41.26 -9.69 0.08
N THR A 740 42.46 -9.98 -0.39
CA THR A 740 43.64 -9.97 0.48
C THR A 740 43.89 -8.57 1.03
N LEU A 741 44.54 -8.47 2.19
CA LEU A 741 44.84 -7.18 2.82
C LEU A 741 45.66 -6.26 1.88
N GLU A 742 46.50 -6.82 1.02
CA GLU A 742 47.28 -6.06 0.02
C GLU A 742 46.39 -5.48 -1.09
N GLU A 743 45.38 -6.23 -1.56
CA GLU A 743 44.39 -5.73 -2.53
C GLU A 743 43.50 -4.64 -1.93
N VAL A 744 43.07 -4.79 -0.67
CA VAL A 744 42.25 -3.78 0.04
C VAL A 744 43.03 -2.49 0.30
N GLU A 745 44.30 -2.58 0.70
CA GLU A 745 45.17 -1.41 0.91
C GLU A 745 45.51 -0.72 -0.44
N ALA A 746 45.67 -1.48 -1.53
CA ALA A 746 45.86 -0.96 -2.87
C ALA A 746 44.61 -0.22 -3.41
N GLU A 747 43.42 -0.80 -3.27
CA GLU A 747 42.15 -0.17 -3.66
C GLU A 747 41.89 1.12 -2.87
N ARG A 748 42.09 1.12 -1.54
CA ARG A 748 41.94 2.34 -0.73
C ARG A 748 42.87 3.44 -1.20
N LYS A 749 44.14 3.11 -1.45
CA LYS A 749 45.15 4.10 -1.86
C LYS A 749 44.88 4.67 -3.26
N ALA A 750 44.39 3.83 -4.19
CA ALA A 750 43.97 4.30 -5.51
C ALA A 750 42.78 5.28 -5.42
N GLN A 751 41.78 4.98 -4.57
CA GLN A 751 40.63 5.86 -4.32
C GLN A 751 41.04 7.17 -3.64
N GLU A 752 41.97 7.13 -2.67
CA GLU A 752 42.52 8.33 -2.02
C GLU A 752 43.26 9.23 -3.04
N GLU A 753 44.08 8.66 -3.93
CA GLU A 753 44.76 9.41 -5.00
C GLU A 753 43.80 9.96 -6.07
N GLU A 754 42.72 9.26 -6.41
CA GLU A 754 41.71 9.74 -7.36
C GLU A 754 40.88 10.88 -6.77
N LEU A 755 40.42 10.74 -5.52
CA LEU A 755 39.65 11.77 -4.81
C LEU A 755 40.44 13.07 -4.64
N GLU A 756 41.76 13.02 -4.39
CA GLU A 756 42.60 14.22 -4.31
C GLU A 756 42.77 14.90 -5.70
N ARG A 757 42.83 14.12 -6.79
CA ARG A 757 42.84 14.66 -8.16
C ARG A 757 41.52 15.33 -8.51
N GLU A 758 40.38 14.73 -8.15
CA GLU A 758 39.06 15.35 -8.33
C GLU A 758 38.91 16.63 -7.51
N ARG A 759 39.28 16.60 -6.22
CA ARG A 759 39.20 17.78 -5.35
C ARG A 759 40.02 18.94 -5.91
N LYS A 760 41.26 18.69 -6.33
CA LYS A 760 42.11 19.71 -6.94
C LYS A 760 41.52 20.26 -8.25
N ARG A 761 40.94 19.40 -9.10
CA ARG A 761 40.30 19.83 -10.34
C ARG A 761 39.08 20.73 -10.08
N ALA A 762 38.29 20.41 -9.05
CA ALA A 762 37.16 21.23 -8.61
C ALA A 762 37.62 22.55 -7.97
N GLU A 763 38.73 22.57 -7.22
CA GLU A 763 39.37 23.79 -6.70
C GLU A 763 39.83 24.71 -7.84
N ASP A 764 40.55 24.18 -8.83
CA ASP A 764 41.02 24.91 -10.02
C ASP A 764 39.84 25.49 -10.86
N GLU A 765 38.77 24.71 -11.07
CA GLU A 765 37.58 25.15 -11.80
C GLU A 765 36.77 26.19 -11.00
N ALA A 766 36.63 26.02 -9.70
CA ALA A 766 35.94 26.97 -8.82
C ALA A 766 36.70 28.30 -8.63
N GLU A 767 38.02 28.36 -8.83
CA GLU A 767 38.72 29.64 -8.94
C GLU A 767 38.51 30.29 -10.31
N ARG A 768 38.56 29.53 -11.40
CA ARG A 768 38.33 30.03 -12.75
C ARG A 768 36.93 30.64 -12.93
N LEU A 769 35.91 30.09 -12.27
CA LEU A 769 34.54 30.60 -12.29
C LEU A 769 34.34 31.97 -11.60
N LYS A 770 35.35 32.51 -10.90
CA LYS A 770 35.26 33.80 -10.17
C LYS A 770 35.70 35.04 -10.97
N GLU A 771 36.16 34.87 -12.21
CA GLU A 771 36.57 35.99 -13.06
C GLU A 771 35.37 36.77 -13.62
N ILE A 772 35.39 38.09 -13.51
CA ILE A 772 34.32 38.99 -14.02
C ILE A 772 34.63 39.50 -15.43
N HIS A 773 33.58 39.87 -16.17
CA HIS A 773 33.71 40.53 -17.45
C HIS A 773 33.96 42.05 -17.25
N GLY A 774 35.18 42.50 -17.59
CA GLY A 774 35.65 43.86 -17.33
C GLY A 774 36.38 43.99 -15.98
N SER A 775 36.38 45.19 -15.41
CA SER A 775 37.00 45.48 -14.11
C SER A 775 36.20 46.51 -13.32
N VAL A 776 36.40 46.57 -12.00
CA VAL A 776 35.97 47.70 -11.15
C VAL A 776 37.21 48.49 -10.77
N SER A 777 37.25 49.79 -11.08
CA SER A 777 38.40 50.67 -10.85
C SER A 777 38.14 51.75 -9.79
N VAL A 778 39.21 52.40 -9.31
CA VAL A 778 39.09 53.59 -8.43
C VAL A 778 38.27 54.73 -9.05
N ARG A 779 38.15 54.78 -10.39
CA ARG A 779 37.29 55.75 -11.08
C ARG A 779 35.82 55.40 -10.94
N ASP A 780 35.44 54.12 -11.03
CA ASP A 780 34.07 53.66 -10.79
C ASP A 780 33.65 53.93 -9.34
N ILE A 781 34.57 53.71 -8.39
CA ILE A 781 34.36 53.99 -6.96
C ILE A 781 34.17 55.50 -6.71
N ALA A 782 35.04 56.35 -7.29
CA ALA A 782 34.89 57.80 -7.18
C ALA A 782 33.58 58.31 -7.82
N SER A 783 33.16 57.73 -8.95
CA SER A 783 31.87 58.00 -9.58
C SER A 783 30.68 57.61 -8.69
N PHE A 784 30.69 56.42 -8.08
CA PHE A 784 29.67 55.98 -7.13
C PHE A 784 29.59 56.90 -5.91
N ILE A 785 30.74 57.27 -5.33
CA ILE A 785 30.79 58.20 -4.19
C ILE A 785 30.19 59.56 -4.59
N LYS A 786 30.58 60.12 -5.74
CA LYS A 786 30.03 61.37 -6.25
C LYS A 786 28.51 61.29 -6.48
N GLU A 787 28.00 60.18 -7.02
CA GLU A 787 26.56 59.96 -7.19
C GLU A 787 25.82 59.89 -5.84
N LYS A 788 26.36 59.17 -4.84
CA LYS A 788 25.75 59.13 -3.50
C LYS A 788 25.78 60.49 -2.79
N MET A 789 26.82 61.29 -2.99
CA MET A 789 26.92 62.63 -2.41
C MET A 789 26.04 63.65 -3.13
N LEU A 790 25.79 63.48 -4.44
CA LEU A 790 24.86 64.32 -5.22
C LEU A 790 23.40 64.28 -4.71
N LEU A 791 23.02 63.28 -3.92
CA LEU A 791 21.66 63.12 -3.37
C LEU A 791 21.35 64.04 -2.17
N ASP A 792 22.34 64.76 -1.64
CA ASP A 792 22.20 65.62 -0.45
C ASP A 792 22.83 67.01 -0.67
N LEU A 793 22.13 68.09 -0.30
CA LEU A 793 22.56 69.47 -0.60
C LEU A 793 23.68 69.99 0.33
N GLU A 794 24.00 69.28 1.41
CA GLU A 794 25.28 69.43 2.11
C GLU A 794 26.34 68.63 1.35
N ALA A 795 26.22 67.30 1.33
CA ALA A 795 27.28 66.36 0.93
C ALA A 795 27.75 66.54 -0.51
N SER A 796 26.87 66.95 -1.43
CA SER A 796 27.17 67.26 -2.84
C SER A 796 28.24 68.34 -3.04
N ARG A 797 28.60 69.08 -1.99
CA ARG A 797 29.69 70.07 -2.00
C ARG A 797 31.07 69.40 -1.83
N ILE A 798 31.14 68.16 -1.33
CA ILE A 798 32.36 67.38 -1.17
C ILE A 798 32.67 66.64 -2.48
N HIS A 799 33.93 66.69 -2.92
CA HIS A 799 34.34 66.21 -4.25
C HIS A 799 35.54 65.26 -4.17
N VAL A 800 35.28 63.96 -3.96
CA VAL A 800 36.31 62.91 -3.96
C VAL A 800 36.81 62.65 -5.37
N GLN A 801 38.13 62.66 -5.57
CA GLN A 801 38.78 62.34 -6.86
C GLN A 801 39.34 60.90 -6.88
N PRO A 802 39.45 60.23 -8.04
CA PRO A 802 39.98 58.86 -8.14
C PRO A 802 41.37 58.69 -7.51
N GLU A 803 42.21 59.73 -7.60
CA GLU A 803 43.57 59.80 -7.07
C GLU A 803 43.61 59.86 -5.53
N GLU A 804 42.47 60.10 -4.87
CA GLU A 804 42.31 60.13 -3.42
C GLU A 804 41.90 58.76 -2.83
N ILE A 805 41.73 57.73 -3.66
CA ILE A 805 41.25 56.39 -3.28
C ILE A 805 42.35 55.34 -3.52
N LYS A 806 42.66 54.51 -2.53
CA LYS A 806 43.61 53.40 -2.65
C LYS A 806 43.04 52.08 -2.10
N PHE A 807 43.21 50.99 -2.85
CA PHE A 807 42.95 49.62 -2.38
C PHE A 807 44.00 49.15 -1.35
N LEU A 808 43.54 48.40 -0.36
CA LEU A 808 44.37 47.79 0.69
C LEU A 808 44.54 46.28 0.44
N GLY A 809 45.73 45.74 0.71
CA GLY A 809 46.04 44.31 0.55
C GLY A 809 46.35 43.84 -0.88
N LEU A 810 46.06 44.66 -1.90
CA LEU A 810 46.53 44.47 -3.28
C LEU A 810 47.95 45.02 -3.46
N ALA A 811 48.64 44.60 -4.54
CA ALA A 811 50.00 45.05 -4.85
C ALA A 811 50.05 46.57 -5.11
N ASP A 812 51.16 47.21 -4.72
CA ASP A 812 51.32 48.66 -4.87
C ASP A 812 51.19 49.12 -6.33
N GLY A 813 50.21 49.99 -6.58
CA GLY A 813 49.87 50.49 -7.92
C GLY A 813 48.63 49.85 -8.56
N ALA A 814 48.00 48.83 -7.93
CA ALA A 814 46.74 48.27 -8.41
C ALA A 814 45.57 49.26 -8.26
N ASP A 815 45.01 49.71 -9.39
CA ASP A 815 43.91 50.67 -9.51
C ASP A 815 42.56 50.03 -9.85
N LYS A 816 42.52 48.71 -10.05
CA LYS A 816 41.35 47.93 -10.50
C LYS A 816 41.32 46.49 -9.98
N VAL A 817 40.12 45.89 -10.03
CA VAL A 817 39.79 44.53 -9.59
C VAL A 817 39.05 43.77 -10.71
N GLU A 818 39.39 42.48 -10.91
CA GLU A 818 38.88 41.62 -12.01
C GLU A 818 38.29 40.25 -11.55
N LYS A 819 38.03 40.09 -10.24
CA LYS A 819 37.41 38.90 -9.64
C LYS A 819 36.27 39.28 -8.69
N VAL A 820 35.28 38.39 -8.55
CA VAL A 820 34.24 38.45 -7.50
C VAL A 820 34.88 38.33 -6.12
N GLY A 821 34.47 39.16 -5.17
CA GLY A 821 35.00 39.16 -3.81
C GLY A 821 34.91 40.53 -3.11
N ARG A 822 35.42 40.59 -1.88
CA ARG A 822 35.44 41.80 -1.04
C ARG A 822 36.87 42.33 -0.86
N PHE A 823 37.05 43.63 -1.05
CA PHE A 823 38.34 44.33 -1.11
C PHE A 823 38.25 45.64 -0.32
N ASP A 824 39.18 45.94 0.57
CA ASP A 824 39.12 47.17 1.37
C ASP A 824 39.78 48.36 0.67
N ILE A 825 39.26 49.56 0.90
CA ILE A 825 39.73 50.84 0.36
C ILE A 825 39.93 51.89 1.46
N GLU A 826 40.82 52.84 1.19
CA GLU A 826 41.01 54.06 1.99
C GLU A 826 40.85 55.30 1.11
N ILE A 827 40.05 56.26 1.57
CA ILE A 827 39.65 57.50 0.86
C ILE A 827 40.25 58.70 1.63
N ARG A 828 40.90 59.64 0.92
CA ARG A 828 41.73 60.72 1.50
C ARG A 828 41.44 62.09 0.89
N THR A 829 40.23 62.62 1.10
CA THR A 829 39.75 63.83 0.42
C THR A 829 39.94 65.15 1.19
N HIS A 830 39.51 66.26 0.58
CA HIS A 830 39.65 67.63 1.10
C HIS A 830 38.36 68.45 0.89
N VAL A 831 38.13 69.45 1.73
CA VAL A 831 37.00 70.39 1.61
C VAL A 831 37.52 71.82 1.70
N GLY A 832 37.35 72.58 0.63
CA GLY A 832 37.91 73.94 0.52
C GLY A 832 39.43 73.91 0.50
N LYS A 833 40.05 74.25 1.64
CA LYS A 833 41.51 74.18 1.85
C LYS A 833 41.91 73.19 2.95
N ASP A 834 40.94 72.61 3.64
CA ASP A 834 41.17 71.75 4.80
C ASP A 834 41.13 70.28 4.41
N ARG A 835 42.07 69.50 4.94
CA ARG A 835 42.20 68.07 4.67
C ARG A 835 41.31 67.27 5.62
N VAL A 836 40.52 66.34 5.09
CA VAL A 836 39.67 65.45 5.89
C VAL A 836 40.49 64.21 6.32
N GLU A 837 40.16 63.62 7.47
CA GLU A 837 40.81 62.39 7.92
C GLU A 837 40.50 61.19 7.00
N PRO A 838 41.40 60.19 6.87
CA PRO A 838 41.19 59.06 5.96
C PRO A 838 40.01 58.16 6.39
N VAL A 839 39.05 57.96 5.49
CA VAL A 839 37.90 57.06 5.71
C VAL A 839 38.18 55.69 5.07
N ARG A 840 37.91 54.61 5.79
CA ARG A 840 38.00 53.23 5.27
C ARG A 840 36.63 52.63 5.02
N LYS A 841 36.50 51.88 3.92
CA LYS A 841 35.28 51.19 3.48
C LYS A 841 35.68 49.90 2.76
N SER A 842 34.75 48.96 2.63
CA SER A 842 34.92 47.80 1.73
C SER A 842 34.26 48.06 0.37
N VAL A 843 34.74 47.37 -0.66
CA VAL A 843 34.13 47.25 -1.98
C VAL A 843 33.88 45.76 -2.23
N GLU A 844 32.65 45.39 -2.58
CA GLU A 844 32.27 44.00 -2.84
C GLU A 844 31.78 43.87 -4.28
N VAL A 845 32.55 43.13 -5.08
CA VAL A 845 32.20 42.81 -6.46
C VAL A 845 31.40 41.51 -6.44
N VAL A 846 30.14 41.58 -6.84
CA VAL A 846 29.19 40.46 -6.85
C VAL A 846 28.85 40.04 -8.28
N ALA A 847 28.46 38.77 -8.46
CA ALA A 847 27.96 38.29 -9.74
C ALA A 847 26.58 38.91 -10.04
N ALA A 848 26.43 39.39 -11.28
CA ALA A 848 25.17 39.88 -11.86
C ALA A 848 24.52 38.83 -12.76
#